data_AF-A0A090VBU2-F1
#
_entry.id   AF-A0A090VBU2-F1
#
_cell.length_a   1.000
_cell.length_b   1.000
_cell.length_c   1.000
_cell.angle_alpha   90.00
_cell.angle_beta   90.00
_cell.angle_gamma   90.00
#
_symmetry.space_group_name_H-M   'P 1'
#
loop_
_entity.id
_entity.type
_entity.pdbx_description
1 polymer ?
#
loop_
_entity_poly.entity_id
_entity_poly.type
_entity_poly.pdbx_seq_one_letter_code
_entity_poly.pdbx_strand_id
1 'polypeptide(L)'
;MLPGQSKNENFSRAEEKAVKAIQKHSMNIKGKEINPQMDEAYLLLGKARYFDQRFVPAIEAFNYILYKYPASDKINQAKVWREKTNMRLDNNELAIKNLKRLLKQEQLEGQDLADATSMLAQAYLNTKSVDSAITQLQIASTSTKNNDERGRYRFIQGQLYNKLGKKDSANLAFDKVIDLNRRTPRIYMITAYLEKFKNFDFENGNKLEAQELLTKLEENRENRPFLDKIYHQIGEFHLNNGSDSSAMAYYNKSLRTNSPDRLLKAKNYETIGDMFFDNSEYATAGAYFDSTMSNLKLNSKPFRVIKRKRDNLEDVIYYEAIAKTNDSILHLVHLPEAERLSLFESYVSNLKEQAEEEKEQAEAAERNANTGLVTANNIPSATNAVGARGGLPGQAALFYFYNPTTVAYGKNEFVKVWGNRALEDNWRWSSKGNVATSTNATGSTNDLSALASDEERFDPQFYISKIPSEEKEIDSISKERNYAYYQLGLIYKEKFKEYQLSKSKFQNLLESNPEERLILPSKYNLYKIYELLGENDEASIAKAEIIKNYPESRYANILEHPELVSDKDENSPESLYEALYNLHEQQKYAEVISKSEDYIKRFDGEPIIPKLELLKATANGRLNGFEAFKTGVNHLSVTYANTNEGKQAQKIINEVLPKIANTDFVEAIDSVTTHYKVVFQFKDTERNNIPTFKKELDSVLKEVKYYRLSSSVDLYNPQTTFVLVHGIKNEAVAKTFKQLLTDKNKKKIIKPFFVISSANYQTIQIHKNLEAYLNPNNQ
;
A
#
# COMPACT_ATOMS: atom_id res chain seq x y z
N MET A 1 5.03 26.92 15.57
CA MET A 1 5.93 27.93 14.96
C MET A 1 5.10 28.87 14.12
N LEU A 2 5.31 30.18 14.25
CA LEU A 2 4.55 31.19 13.50
C LEU A 2 5.08 31.29 12.05
N PRO A 3 4.23 31.65 11.07
CA PRO A 3 4.67 31.98 9.72
C PRO A 3 5.73 33.10 9.77
N GLY A 4 6.90 32.86 9.19
CA GLY A 4 7.97 33.88 9.06
C GLY A 4 9.16 33.75 10.02
N GLN A 5 9.18 32.77 10.92
CA GLN A 5 10.37 32.46 11.72
C GLN A 5 11.39 31.61 10.93
N SER A 6 12.67 31.97 11.05
CA SER A 6 13.78 31.26 10.43
C SER A 6 13.87 29.82 10.92
N LYS A 7 14.09 28.89 9.99
CA LYS A 7 14.17 27.45 10.29
C LYS A 7 15.61 26.98 10.50
N ASN A 8 16.61 27.78 10.11
CA ASN A 8 18.01 27.40 10.14
C ASN A 8 18.87 28.47 10.82
N GLU A 9 19.52 28.08 11.92
CA GLU A 9 20.33 28.96 12.75
C GLU A 9 21.51 29.61 12.00
N ASN A 10 22.07 28.92 10.99
CA ASN A 10 23.13 29.48 10.16
C ASN A 10 22.64 30.64 9.28
N PHE A 11 21.44 30.53 8.71
CA PHE A 11 20.84 31.61 7.92
C PHE A 11 20.39 32.76 8.82
N SER A 12 19.87 32.46 10.01
CA SER A 12 19.59 33.49 11.04
C SER A 12 20.84 34.28 11.39
N ARG A 13 21.97 33.60 11.61
CA ARG A 13 23.25 34.26 11.93
C ARG A 13 23.76 35.12 10.78
N ALA A 14 23.60 34.68 9.53
CA ALA A 14 23.96 35.47 8.35
C ALA A 14 23.09 36.72 8.23
N GLU A 15 21.77 36.59 8.42
CA GLU A 15 20.84 37.72 8.47
C GLU A 15 21.18 38.69 9.61
N GLU A 16 21.41 38.20 10.82
CA GLU A 16 21.74 39.02 11.98
C GLU A 16 23.01 39.85 11.73
N LYS A 17 24.05 39.24 11.16
CA LYS A 17 25.28 39.94 10.79
C LYS A 17 25.03 41.01 9.71
N ALA A 18 24.25 40.68 8.68
CA ALA A 18 23.90 41.63 7.63
C ALA A 18 23.11 42.82 8.19
N VAL A 19 22.09 42.55 9.02
CA VAL A 19 21.28 43.58 9.69
C VAL A 19 22.14 44.45 10.60
N LYS A 20 23.02 43.86 11.43
CA LYS A 20 23.94 44.61 12.29
C LYS A 20 24.88 45.50 11.48
N ALA A 21 25.41 45.00 10.35
CA ALA A 21 26.26 45.79 9.47
C ALA A 21 25.51 47.01 8.91
N ILE A 22 24.29 46.80 8.41
CA ILE A 22 23.42 47.86 7.89
C ILE A 22 23.08 48.88 8.99
N GLN A 23 22.62 48.42 10.15
CA GLN A 23 22.18 49.30 11.24
C GLN A 23 23.32 50.15 11.82
N LYS A 24 24.52 49.59 11.94
CA LYS A 24 25.65 50.29 12.58
C LYS A 24 26.49 51.12 11.62
N HIS A 25 26.47 50.81 10.33
CA HIS A 25 27.41 51.39 9.36
C HIS A 25 26.74 52.03 8.13
N SER A 26 25.41 52.01 8.02
CA SER A 26 24.70 52.81 7.01
C SER A 26 24.83 54.30 7.32
N MET A 27 25.20 55.06 6.29
CA MET A 27 25.40 56.49 6.29
C MET A 27 24.61 57.11 5.12
N ASN A 28 23.34 57.40 5.38
CA ASN A 28 22.48 58.07 4.43
C ASN A 28 22.64 59.60 4.55
N ILE A 29 23.34 60.21 3.60
CA ILE A 29 23.60 61.66 3.55
C ILE A 29 22.94 62.23 2.29
N LYS A 30 22.04 63.20 2.46
CA LYS A 30 21.23 63.81 1.38
C LYS A 30 20.47 62.78 0.53
N GLY A 31 20.02 61.68 1.14
CA GLY A 31 19.24 60.63 0.48
C GLY A 31 20.07 59.56 -0.25
N LYS A 32 21.40 59.69 -0.24
CA LYS A 32 22.34 58.73 -0.84
C LYS A 32 23.16 58.03 0.24
N GLU A 33 23.29 56.72 0.13
CA GLU A 33 24.19 55.93 0.97
C GLU A 33 25.64 56.18 0.55
N ILE A 34 26.50 56.54 1.50
CA ILE A 34 27.92 56.84 1.24
C ILE A 34 28.80 55.61 1.48
N ASN A 35 28.41 54.68 2.36
CA ASN A 35 29.24 53.52 2.66
C ASN A 35 29.20 52.49 1.50
N PRO A 36 30.34 52.22 0.84
CA PRO A 36 30.39 51.35 -0.33
C PRO A 36 30.22 49.87 -0.01
N GLN A 37 30.19 49.45 1.26
CA GLN A 37 30.01 48.04 1.65
C GLN A 37 28.54 47.69 1.95
N MET A 38 27.63 48.67 1.90
CA MET A 38 26.23 48.44 2.26
C MET A 38 25.49 47.62 1.20
N ASP A 39 25.84 47.76 -0.07
CA ASP A 39 25.31 46.90 -1.14
C ASP A 39 25.64 45.41 -0.91
N GLU A 40 26.86 45.07 -0.45
CA GLU A 40 27.25 43.72 -0.07
C GLU A 40 26.48 43.22 1.16
N ALA A 41 26.26 44.09 2.15
CA ALA A 41 25.48 43.76 3.34
C ALA A 41 24.01 43.49 2.98
N TYR A 42 23.38 44.31 2.12
CA TYR A 42 22.04 44.07 1.61
C TYR A 42 21.96 42.83 0.70
N LEU A 43 23.01 42.55 -0.08
CA LEU A 43 23.08 41.35 -0.91
C LEU A 43 23.15 40.08 -0.04
N LEU A 44 23.94 40.12 1.02
CA LEU A 44 24.00 39.04 2.03
C LEU A 44 22.64 38.87 2.72
N LEU A 45 21.98 39.97 3.10
CA LEU A 45 20.65 39.97 3.70
C LEU A 45 19.62 39.28 2.80
N GLY A 46 19.57 39.65 1.51
CA GLY A 46 18.67 39.05 0.53
C GLY A 46 18.96 37.56 0.32
N LYS A 47 20.24 37.17 0.20
CA LYS A 47 20.65 35.77 0.07
C LYS A 47 20.26 34.93 1.29
N ALA A 48 20.50 35.44 2.51
CA ALA A 48 20.15 34.75 3.75
C ALA A 48 18.64 34.49 3.82
N ARG A 49 17.82 35.52 3.55
CA ARG A 49 16.35 35.40 3.51
C ARG A 49 15.86 34.45 2.41
N TYR A 50 16.51 34.46 1.23
CA TYR A 50 16.18 33.53 0.15
C TYR A 50 16.43 32.07 0.56
N PHE A 51 17.59 31.76 1.15
CA PHE A 51 17.92 30.40 1.56
C PHE A 51 17.06 29.91 2.73
N ASP A 52 16.61 30.83 3.57
CA ASP A 52 15.61 30.58 4.61
C ASP A 52 14.16 30.56 4.08
N GLN A 53 13.98 30.53 2.75
CA GLN A 53 12.69 30.42 2.04
C GLN A 53 11.73 31.59 2.28
N ARG A 54 12.22 32.72 2.80
CA ARG A 54 11.49 33.97 2.97
C ARG A 54 11.65 34.83 1.71
N PHE A 55 10.97 34.43 0.64
CA PHE A 55 11.14 35.03 -0.68
C PHE A 55 10.65 36.48 -0.78
N VAL A 56 9.58 36.87 -0.09
CA VAL A 56 9.11 38.28 -0.11
C VAL A 56 10.09 39.22 0.64
N PRO A 57 10.56 38.90 1.86
CA PRO A 57 11.63 39.70 2.48
C PRO A 57 12.96 39.70 1.70
N ALA A 58 13.25 38.63 0.94
CA ALA A 58 14.43 38.57 0.10
C ALA A 58 14.32 39.50 -1.12
N ILE A 59 13.17 39.50 -1.81
CA ILE A 59 12.96 40.37 -2.98
C ILE A 59 13.00 41.85 -2.59
N GLU A 60 12.49 42.19 -1.39
CA GLU A 60 12.59 43.54 -0.84
C GLU A 60 14.05 43.98 -0.65
N ALA A 61 14.88 43.12 -0.06
CA ALA A 61 16.30 43.42 0.13
C ALA A 61 17.02 43.62 -1.21
N PHE A 62 16.75 42.80 -2.23
CA PHE A 62 17.33 42.99 -3.56
C PHE A 62 16.81 44.26 -4.25
N ASN A 63 15.51 44.56 -4.15
CA ASN A 63 14.92 45.78 -4.71
C ASN A 63 15.49 47.05 -4.03
N TYR A 64 15.80 46.98 -2.74
CA TYR A 64 16.47 48.06 -2.03
C TYR A 64 17.84 48.38 -2.65
N ILE A 65 18.62 47.35 -3.01
CA ILE A 65 19.90 47.53 -3.73
C ILE A 65 19.66 48.25 -5.06
N LEU A 66 18.70 47.75 -5.85
CA LEU A 66 18.41 48.30 -7.17
C LEU A 66 17.93 49.75 -7.15
N TYR A 67 17.24 50.17 -6.08
CA TYR A 67 16.75 51.52 -5.93
C TYR A 67 17.79 52.48 -5.35
N LYS A 68 18.51 52.07 -4.31
CA LYS A 68 19.44 52.94 -3.56
C LYS A 68 20.87 52.94 -4.09
N TYR A 69 21.28 51.90 -4.80
CA TYR A 69 22.67 51.69 -5.25
C TYR A 69 22.76 51.38 -6.76
N PRO A 70 22.17 52.19 -7.65
CA PRO A 70 22.16 51.90 -9.08
C PRO A 70 23.55 51.85 -9.73
N ALA A 71 24.57 52.45 -9.11
CA ALA A 71 25.97 52.45 -9.57
C ALA A 71 26.86 51.40 -8.88
N SER A 72 26.29 50.48 -8.10
CA SER A 72 27.03 49.40 -7.44
C SER A 72 27.64 48.43 -8.46
N ASP A 73 28.83 47.91 -8.18
CA ASP A 73 29.44 46.83 -8.96
C ASP A 73 28.67 45.50 -8.79
N LYS A 74 27.89 45.35 -7.72
CA LYS A 74 27.01 44.20 -7.46
C LYS A 74 25.61 44.32 -8.08
N ILE A 75 25.33 45.40 -8.83
CA ILE A 75 23.99 45.67 -9.34
C ILE A 75 23.46 44.53 -10.21
N ASN A 76 24.30 43.94 -11.06
CA ASN A 76 23.91 42.84 -11.94
C ASN A 76 23.64 41.56 -11.16
N GLN A 77 24.42 41.27 -10.11
CA GLN A 77 24.14 40.18 -9.19
C GLN A 77 22.81 40.39 -8.48
N ALA A 78 22.52 41.59 -7.99
CA ALA A 78 21.23 41.90 -7.36
C ALA A 78 20.05 41.71 -8.33
N LYS A 79 20.19 42.11 -9.61
CA LYS A 79 19.19 41.85 -10.66
C LYS A 79 18.95 40.34 -10.83
N VAL A 80 20.01 39.53 -10.94
CA VAL A 80 19.89 38.06 -11.09
C VAL A 80 19.26 37.41 -9.85
N TRP A 81 19.66 37.81 -8.65
CA TRP A 81 19.09 37.28 -7.40
C TRP A 81 17.63 37.68 -7.19
N ARG A 82 17.22 38.87 -7.62
CA ARG A 82 15.80 39.27 -7.68
C ARG A 82 15.02 38.30 -8.56
N GLU A 83 15.50 37.99 -9.76
CA GLU A 83 14.81 37.07 -10.66
C GLU A 83 14.81 35.63 -10.17
N LYS A 84 15.89 35.20 -9.52
CA LYS A 84 15.95 33.92 -8.80
C LYS A 84 14.86 33.81 -7.73
N THR A 85 14.58 34.90 -7.05
CA THR A 85 13.50 34.99 -6.06
C THR A 85 12.13 35.00 -6.71
N ASN A 86 11.95 35.74 -7.82
CA ASN A 86 10.71 35.72 -8.62
C ASN A 86 10.34 34.32 -9.09
N MET A 87 11.32 33.51 -9.53
CA MET A 87 11.07 32.11 -9.92
C MET A 87 10.54 31.25 -8.77
N ARG A 88 10.92 31.55 -7.52
CA ARG A 88 10.40 30.84 -6.33
C ARG A 88 9.00 31.30 -5.93
N LEU A 89 8.62 32.52 -6.33
CA LEU A 89 7.28 33.08 -6.22
C LEU A 89 6.39 32.75 -7.44
N ASP A 90 6.83 31.81 -8.29
CA ASP A 90 6.16 31.38 -9.52
C ASP A 90 6.04 32.45 -10.63
N ASN A 91 6.74 33.58 -10.49
CA ASN A 91 6.78 34.67 -11.47
C ASN A 91 7.83 34.39 -12.58
N ASN A 92 7.72 33.24 -13.26
CA ASN A 92 8.72 32.77 -14.21
C ASN A 92 8.82 33.63 -15.49
N GLU A 93 7.70 34.10 -16.03
CA GLU A 93 7.68 34.94 -17.24
C GLU A 93 8.34 36.30 -17.02
N LEU A 94 8.07 36.91 -15.85
CA LEU A 94 8.71 38.14 -15.42
C LEU A 94 10.22 37.96 -15.32
N ALA A 95 10.67 36.86 -14.71
CA ALA A 95 12.08 36.51 -14.60
C ALA A 95 12.75 36.37 -15.97
N ILE A 96 12.11 35.66 -16.91
CA ILE A 96 12.62 35.52 -18.30
C ILE A 96 12.74 36.89 -18.97
N LYS A 97 11.70 37.72 -18.91
CA LYS A 97 11.70 39.06 -19.52
C LYS A 97 12.81 39.93 -18.96
N ASN A 98 12.99 39.93 -17.64
CA ASN A 98 14.01 40.74 -16.97
C ASN A 98 15.43 40.25 -17.24
N LEU A 99 15.68 38.94 -17.22
CA LEU A 99 16.99 38.36 -17.53
C LEU A 99 17.38 38.56 -19.00
N LYS A 100 16.43 38.42 -19.94
CA LYS A 100 16.66 38.76 -21.35
C LYS A 100 17.02 40.23 -21.53
N ARG A 101 16.31 41.13 -20.84
CA ARG A 101 16.60 42.56 -20.88
C ARG A 101 17.99 42.85 -20.32
N LEU A 102 18.36 42.23 -19.19
CA LEU A 102 19.68 42.34 -18.59
C LEU A 102 20.78 41.94 -19.58
N LEU A 103 20.66 40.77 -20.20
CA LEU A 103 21.63 40.25 -21.17
C LEU A 103 21.72 41.08 -22.46
N LYS A 104 20.68 41.87 -22.79
CA LYS A 104 20.67 42.76 -23.96
C LYS A 104 21.27 44.13 -23.67
N GLN A 105 21.08 44.65 -22.46
CA GLN A 105 21.44 46.01 -22.09
C GLN A 105 22.85 46.12 -21.50
N GLU A 106 23.29 45.08 -20.78
CA GLU A 106 24.58 45.06 -20.09
C GLU A 106 25.51 44.05 -20.77
N GLN A 107 26.80 44.38 -20.89
CA GLN A 107 27.82 43.42 -21.30
C GLN A 107 28.30 42.64 -20.07
N LEU A 108 27.68 41.48 -19.82
CA LEU A 108 28.07 40.58 -18.73
C LEU A 108 29.19 39.64 -19.16
N GLU A 109 30.17 39.43 -18.29
CA GLU A 109 31.29 38.52 -18.52
C GLU A 109 31.58 37.65 -17.29
N GLY A 110 32.21 36.50 -17.51
CA GLY A 110 32.61 35.59 -16.43
C GLY A 110 31.44 35.09 -15.59
N GLN A 111 31.54 35.25 -14.27
CA GLN A 111 30.59 34.67 -13.31
C GLN A 111 29.20 35.32 -13.40
N ASP A 112 29.11 36.63 -13.61
CA ASP A 112 27.81 37.32 -13.67
C ASP A 112 27.02 36.87 -14.92
N LEU A 113 27.71 36.60 -16.03
CA LEU A 113 27.09 35.99 -17.22
C LEU A 113 26.62 34.57 -16.93
N ALA A 114 27.42 33.78 -16.20
CA ALA A 114 27.06 32.42 -15.83
C ALA A 114 25.84 32.37 -14.90
N ASP A 115 25.77 33.26 -13.92
CA ASP A 115 24.65 33.37 -13.00
C ASP A 115 23.37 33.80 -13.73
N ALA A 116 23.45 34.82 -14.60
CA ALA A 116 22.29 35.29 -15.38
C ALA A 116 21.75 34.21 -16.32
N THR A 117 22.63 33.54 -17.07
CA THR A 117 22.24 32.50 -18.05
C THR A 117 21.78 31.21 -17.38
N SER A 118 22.39 30.79 -16.26
CA SER A 118 21.90 29.63 -15.49
C SER A 118 20.52 29.88 -14.88
N MET A 119 20.24 31.09 -14.38
CA MET A 119 18.90 31.44 -13.91
C MET A 119 17.89 31.52 -15.04
N LEU A 120 18.30 32.03 -16.21
CA LEU A 120 17.44 32.03 -17.40
C LEU A 120 17.14 30.60 -17.87
N ALA A 121 18.12 29.70 -17.80
CA ALA A 121 17.92 28.28 -18.07
C ALA A 121 16.90 27.65 -17.10
N GLN A 122 17.02 27.93 -15.80
CA GLN A 122 16.06 27.45 -14.82
C GLN A 122 14.64 27.97 -15.09
N ALA A 123 14.50 29.25 -15.45
CA ALA A 123 13.19 29.82 -15.78
C ALA A 123 12.57 29.17 -17.02
N TYR A 124 13.39 28.84 -18.03
CA TYR A 124 12.96 28.07 -19.19
C TYR A 124 12.54 26.65 -18.83
N LEU A 125 13.24 25.98 -17.91
CA LEU A 125 12.82 24.66 -17.43
C LEU A 125 11.47 24.71 -16.71
N ASN A 126 11.24 25.74 -15.90
CA ASN A 126 9.96 25.95 -15.21
C ASN A 126 8.81 26.16 -16.21
N THR A 127 9.07 26.85 -17.33
CA THR A 127 8.12 27.06 -18.43
C THR A 127 8.16 25.95 -19.50
N LYS A 128 8.83 24.82 -19.21
CA LYS A 128 8.96 23.63 -20.08
C LYS A 128 9.66 23.87 -21.43
N SER A 129 10.39 24.97 -21.58
CA SER A 129 11.17 25.31 -22.78
C SER A 129 12.57 24.68 -22.74
N VAL A 130 12.65 23.36 -22.89
CA VAL A 130 13.89 22.57 -22.66
C VAL A 130 15.05 22.96 -23.59
N ASP A 131 14.82 23.12 -24.89
CA ASP A 131 15.88 23.46 -25.86
C ASP A 131 16.55 24.81 -25.51
N SER A 132 15.72 25.80 -25.17
CA SER A 132 16.23 27.11 -24.74
C SER A 132 17.05 26.99 -23.46
N ALA A 133 16.63 26.16 -22.49
CA ALA A 133 17.41 25.94 -21.28
C ALA A 133 18.80 25.33 -21.55
N ILE A 134 18.89 24.36 -22.47
CA ILE A 134 20.16 23.72 -22.84
C ILE A 134 21.16 24.73 -23.41
N THR A 135 20.70 25.63 -24.28
CA THR A 135 21.56 26.69 -24.86
C THR A 135 22.08 27.65 -23.79
N GLN A 136 21.23 28.03 -22.83
CA GLN A 136 21.64 28.93 -21.75
C GLN A 136 22.59 28.25 -20.76
N LEU A 137 22.40 26.96 -20.46
CA LEU A 137 23.36 26.17 -19.67
C LEU A 137 24.71 26.03 -20.37
N GLN A 138 24.73 26.02 -21.71
CA GLN A 138 25.99 25.97 -22.46
C GLN A 138 26.80 27.22 -22.16
N ILE A 139 26.19 28.40 -22.28
CA ILE A 139 26.82 29.69 -21.98
C ILE A 139 27.22 29.76 -20.51
N ALA A 140 26.37 29.28 -19.60
CA ALA A 140 26.68 29.29 -18.17
C ALA A 140 27.91 28.43 -17.83
N SER A 141 27.98 27.23 -18.38
CA SER A 141 29.10 26.30 -18.14
C SER A 141 30.43 26.76 -18.72
N THR A 142 30.42 27.50 -19.84
CA THR A 142 31.66 28.07 -20.42
C THR A 142 32.11 29.33 -19.69
N SER A 143 31.19 30.08 -19.10
CA SER A 143 31.48 31.39 -18.50
C SER A 143 31.79 31.32 -16.99
N THR A 144 31.30 30.30 -16.28
CA THR A 144 31.53 30.16 -14.82
C THR A 144 33.00 29.96 -14.50
N LYS A 145 33.45 30.61 -13.42
CA LYS A 145 34.80 30.42 -12.85
C LYS A 145 34.85 29.21 -11.91
N ASN A 146 33.70 28.75 -11.42
CA ASN A 146 33.58 27.68 -10.45
C ASN A 146 33.43 26.31 -11.15
N ASN A 147 34.36 25.39 -10.87
CA ASN A 147 34.34 24.03 -11.44
C ASN A 147 33.19 23.16 -10.90
N ASP A 148 32.70 23.44 -9.68
CA ASP A 148 31.52 22.78 -9.12
C ASP A 148 30.27 23.13 -9.94
N GLU A 149 30.03 24.42 -10.15
CA GLU A 149 28.96 24.91 -11.02
C GLU A 149 29.11 24.43 -12.46
N ARG A 150 30.34 24.43 -13.00
CA ARG A 150 30.60 23.92 -14.35
C ARG A 150 30.17 22.47 -14.47
N GLY A 151 30.59 21.62 -13.52
CA GLY A 151 30.19 20.22 -13.49
C GLY A 151 28.67 20.06 -13.38
N ARG A 152 28.04 20.83 -12.49
CA ARG A 152 26.58 20.81 -12.32
C ARG A 152 25.83 21.23 -13.59
N TYR A 153 26.21 22.33 -14.24
CA TYR A 153 25.55 22.80 -15.46
C TYR A 153 25.69 21.78 -16.59
N ARG A 154 26.90 21.24 -16.80
CA ARG A 154 27.17 20.19 -17.78
C ARG A 154 26.38 18.92 -17.51
N PHE A 155 26.30 18.51 -16.25
CA PHE A 155 25.51 17.35 -15.84
C PHE A 155 24.02 17.53 -16.14
N ILE A 156 23.46 18.70 -15.79
CA ILE A 156 22.06 19.03 -16.13
C ILE A 156 21.84 19.04 -17.65
N GLN A 157 22.79 19.58 -18.44
CA GLN A 157 22.69 19.50 -19.90
C GLN A 157 22.58 18.05 -20.39
N GLY A 158 23.39 17.13 -19.88
CA GLY A 158 23.32 15.71 -20.20
C GLY A 158 21.96 15.11 -19.88
N GLN A 159 21.42 15.39 -18.69
CA GLN A 159 20.08 14.94 -18.28
C GLN A 159 18.97 15.47 -19.21
N LEU A 160 19.08 16.73 -19.63
CA LEU A 160 18.10 17.33 -20.56
C LEU A 160 18.20 16.71 -21.96
N TYR A 161 19.40 16.43 -22.45
CA TYR A 161 19.57 15.69 -23.71
C TYR A 161 19.02 14.27 -23.65
N ASN A 162 19.23 13.54 -22.54
CA ASN A 162 18.61 12.23 -22.31
C ASN A 162 17.08 12.32 -22.35
N LYS A 163 16.50 13.36 -21.73
CA LYS A 163 15.05 13.59 -21.76
C LYS A 163 14.51 13.86 -23.18
N LEU A 164 15.34 14.43 -24.06
CA LEU A 164 15.01 14.65 -25.47
C LEU A 164 15.31 13.43 -26.36
N GLY A 165 15.80 12.33 -25.80
CA GLY A 165 16.21 11.13 -26.55
C GLY A 165 17.53 11.28 -27.31
N LYS A 166 18.28 12.37 -27.11
CA LYS A 166 19.55 12.66 -27.80
C LYS A 166 20.73 12.07 -27.05
N LYS A 167 20.87 10.73 -27.04
CA LYS A 167 21.88 9.99 -26.27
C LYS A 167 23.32 10.43 -26.56
N ASP A 168 23.69 10.63 -27.83
CA ASP A 168 25.06 11.06 -28.20
C ASP A 168 25.42 12.43 -27.63
N SER A 169 24.49 13.39 -27.76
CA SER A 169 24.66 14.74 -27.20
C SER A 169 24.72 14.73 -25.67
N ALA A 170 23.96 13.82 -25.04
CA ALA A 170 24.01 13.63 -23.60
C ALA A 170 25.37 13.08 -23.15
N ASN A 171 25.86 12.03 -23.82
CA ASN A 171 27.15 11.43 -23.54
C ASN A 171 28.29 12.44 -23.68
N LEU A 172 28.29 13.27 -24.72
CA LEU A 172 29.26 14.37 -24.88
C LEU A 172 29.19 15.41 -23.76
N ALA A 173 28.00 15.66 -23.20
CA ALA A 173 27.86 16.56 -22.05
C ALA A 173 28.38 15.91 -20.76
N PHE A 174 28.13 14.61 -20.56
CA PHE A 174 28.65 13.83 -19.44
C PHE A 174 30.17 13.67 -19.49
N ASP A 175 30.77 13.50 -20.68
CA ASP A 175 32.22 13.45 -20.86
C ASP A 175 32.87 14.74 -20.37
N LYS A 176 32.28 15.91 -20.67
CA LYS A 176 32.75 17.19 -20.14
C LYS A 176 32.67 17.29 -18.61
N VAL A 177 31.79 16.54 -17.95
CA VAL A 177 31.75 16.44 -16.48
C VAL A 177 32.88 15.54 -16.00
N ILE A 178 33.07 14.39 -16.64
CA ILE A 178 34.11 13.41 -16.33
C ILE A 178 35.51 14.03 -16.47
N ASP A 179 35.73 14.84 -17.51
CA ASP A 179 36.99 15.55 -17.77
C ASP A 179 37.38 16.55 -16.66
N LEU A 180 36.42 17.00 -15.84
CA LEU A 180 36.72 17.86 -14.69
C LEU A 180 37.45 17.07 -13.60
N ASN A 181 37.27 15.74 -13.53
CA ASN A 181 37.91 14.85 -12.57
C ASN A 181 37.79 15.40 -11.13
N ARG A 182 38.90 15.55 -10.40
CA ARG A 182 38.93 16.08 -9.02
C ARG A 182 38.56 17.56 -8.87
N ARG A 183 38.33 18.29 -9.96
CA ARG A 183 37.96 19.73 -9.92
C ARG A 183 36.49 19.95 -9.56
N THR A 184 35.65 18.92 -9.66
CA THR A 184 34.22 18.98 -9.34
C THR A 184 33.88 17.92 -8.29
N PRO A 185 32.79 18.07 -7.50
CA PRO A 185 32.38 17.02 -6.58
C PRO A 185 32.25 15.67 -7.27
N ARG A 186 32.85 14.66 -6.63
CA ARG A 186 33.01 13.31 -7.19
C ARG A 186 31.69 12.65 -7.57
N ILE A 187 30.60 13.00 -6.88
CA ILE A 187 29.24 12.54 -7.19
C ILE A 187 28.84 12.85 -8.64
N TYR A 188 29.19 14.03 -9.18
CA TYR A 188 28.87 14.37 -10.56
C TYR A 188 29.63 13.51 -11.56
N MET A 189 30.91 13.25 -11.29
CA MET A 189 31.73 12.38 -12.13
C MET A 189 31.17 10.95 -12.14
N ILE A 190 30.89 10.38 -10.97
CA ILE A 190 30.33 9.02 -10.87
C ILE A 190 28.98 8.94 -11.56
N THR A 191 28.04 9.84 -11.23
CA THR A 191 26.71 9.84 -11.86
C THR A 191 26.78 10.10 -13.37
N ALA A 192 27.71 10.90 -13.86
CA ALA A 192 27.93 11.08 -15.30
C ALA A 192 28.35 9.77 -15.99
N TYR A 193 29.26 8.99 -15.39
CA TYR A 193 29.55 7.63 -15.87
C TYR A 193 28.30 6.74 -15.87
N LEU A 194 27.54 6.72 -14.77
CA LEU A 194 26.33 5.87 -14.67
C LEU A 194 25.27 6.26 -15.71
N GLU A 195 25.06 7.55 -15.96
CA GLU A 195 24.13 8.01 -17.00
C GLU A 195 24.61 7.64 -18.41
N LYS A 196 25.92 7.63 -18.68
CA LYS A 196 26.46 7.09 -19.94
C LYS A 196 26.17 5.59 -20.09
N PHE A 197 26.27 4.81 -19.00
CA PHE A 197 25.92 3.38 -19.04
C PHE A 197 24.44 3.14 -19.32
N LYS A 198 23.55 3.99 -18.82
CA LYS A 198 22.12 3.93 -19.20
C LYS A 198 21.89 4.21 -20.68
N ASN A 199 22.79 4.96 -21.31
CA ASN A 199 22.75 5.26 -22.74
C ASN A 199 23.49 4.23 -23.60
N PHE A 200 24.10 3.20 -23.00
CA PHE A 200 24.87 2.19 -23.72
C PHE A 200 24.01 1.48 -24.78
N ASP A 201 24.59 1.27 -25.95
CA ASP A 201 23.98 0.49 -27.03
C ASP A 201 24.38 -0.98 -26.85
N PHE A 202 23.44 -1.81 -26.41
CA PHE A 202 23.70 -3.23 -26.17
C PHE A 202 23.80 -4.07 -27.46
N GLU A 203 23.38 -3.53 -28.61
CA GLU A 203 23.44 -4.20 -29.91
C GLU A 203 24.82 -4.00 -30.57
N ASN A 204 25.28 -2.75 -30.64
CA ASN A 204 26.50 -2.40 -31.38
C ASN A 204 27.68 -2.01 -30.47
N GLY A 205 27.45 -1.78 -29.18
CA GLY A 205 28.46 -1.30 -28.24
C GLY A 205 29.44 -2.39 -27.79
N ASN A 206 30.67 -1.98 -27.45
CA ASN A 206 31.67 -2.89 -26.89
C ASN A 206 31.36 -3.21 -25.42
N LYS A 207 30.72 -4.36 -25.19
CA LYS A 207 30.31 -4.83 -23.86
C LYS A 207 31.51 -5.08 -22.92
N LEU A 208 32.64 -5.52 -23.47
CA LEU A 208 33.86 -5.78 -22.68
C LEU A 208 34.41 -4.48 -22.09
N GLU A 209 34.54 -3.44 -22.92
CA GLU A 209 35.02 -2.12 -22.48
C GLU A 209 34.07 -1.50 -21.44
N ALA A 210 32.75 -1.66 -21.63
CA ALA A 210 31.76 -1.23 -20.67
C ALA A 210 31.91 -1.93 -19.30
N GLN A 211 32.10 -3.26 -19.32
CA GLN A 211 32.33 -4.05 -18.12
C GLN A 211 33.63 -3.67 -17.41
N GLU A 212 34.74 -3.53 -18.15
CA GLU A 212 36.03 -3.08 -17.58
C GLU A 212 35.91 -1.72 -16.89
N LEU A 213 35.18 -0.78 -17.51
CA LEU A 213 34.96 0.53 -16.93
C LEU A 213 34.09 0.47 -15.66
N LEU A 214 33.04 -0.37 -15.64
CA LEU A 214 32.23 -0.61 -14.44
C LEU A 214 33.05 -1.23 -13.31
N THR A 215 33.87 -2.24 -13.59
CA THR A 215 34.77 -2.87 -12.61
C THR A 215 35.75 -1.85 -12.05
N LYS A 216 36.35 -1.01 -12.92
CA LYS A 216 37.23 0.08 -12.47
C LYS A 216 36.53 1.08 -11.55
N LEU A 217 35.23 1.34 -11.77
CA LEU A 217 34.43 2.16 -10.85
C LEU A 217 34.12 1.42 -9.54
N GLU A 218 33.83 0.13 -9.57
CA GLU A 218 33.62 -0.69 -8.37
C GLU A 218 34.87 -0.74 -7.49
N GLU A 219 36.04 -1.01 -8.07
CA GLU A 219 37.29 -1.25 -7.33
C GLU A 219 37.95 0.03 -6.80
N ASN A 220 37.62 1.19 -7.37
CA ASN A 220 38.23 2.44 -6.97
C ASN A 220 37.87 2.79 -5.52
N ARG A 221 38.88 2.84 -4.64
CA ARG A 221 38.72 3.11 -3.20
C ARG A 221 37.99 4.42 -2.89
N GLU A 222 38.19 5.45 -3.68
CA GLU A 222 37.51 6.74 -3.47
C GLU A 222 36.00 6.64 -3.80
N ASN A 223 35.58 5.65 -4.60
CA ASN A 223 34.18 5.43 -5.01
C ASN A 223 33.32 4.77 -3.93
N ARG A 224 33.93 4.31 -2.81
CA ARG A 224 33.23 3.65 -1.70
C ARG A 224 31.92 4.32 -1.26
N PRO A 225 31.84 5.66 -1.13
CA PRO A 225 30.59 6.35 -0.76
C PRO A 225 29.46 6.27 -1.80
N PHE A 226 29.74 5.80 -3.01
CA PHE A 226 28.82 5.75 -4.16
C PHE A 226 28.61 4.32 -4.68
N LEU A 227 29.12 3.31 -3.96
CA LEU A 227 28.98 1.91 -4.37
C LEU A 227 27.53 1.46 -4.47
N ASP A 228 26.63 2.07 -3.69
CA ASP A 228 25.19 1.87 -3.81
C ASP A 228 24.71 2.04 -5.26
N LYS A 229 25.05 3.18 -5.87
CA LYS A 229 24.64 3.54 -7.23
C LYS A 229 25.43 2.77 -8.29
N ILE A 230 26.71 2.51 -8.04
CA ILE A 230 27.56 1.74 -8.94
C ILE A 230 27.05 0.30 -9.04
N TYR A 231 26.80 -0.37 -7.90
CA TYR A 231 26.26 -1.72 -7.86
C TYR A 231 24.88 -1.82 -8.51
N HIS A 232 24.01 -0.83 -8.30
CA HIS A 232 22.72 -0.78 -9.01
C HIS A 232 22.93 -0.73 -10.52
N GLN A 233 23.83 0.13 -11.01
CA GLN A 233 24.08 0.25 -12.45
C GLN A 233 24.77 -0.99 -13.05
N ILE A 234 25.62 -1.68 -12.29
CA ILE A 234 26.19 -2.97 -12.70
C ILE A 234 25.08 -4.03 -12.79
N GLY A 235 24.16 -4.04 -11.83
CA GLY A 235 22.96 -4.89 -11.87
C GLY A 235 22.13 -4.65 -13.13
N GLU A 236 21.84 -3.39 -13.44
CA GLU A 236 21.13 -2.99 -14.66
C GLU A 236 21.89 -3.41 -15.93
N PHE A 237 23.21 -3.31 -15.95
CA PHE A 237 24.03 -3.75 -17.08
C PHE A 237 23.92 -5.27 -17.30
N HIS A 238 23.99 -6.08 -16.23
CA HIS A 238 23.82 -7.53 -16.33
C HIS A 238 22.40 -7.93 -16.72
N LEU A 239 21.38 -7.25 -16.19
CA LEU A 239 19.98 -7.52 -16.51
C LEU A 239 19.71 -7.29 -17.99
N ASN A 240 20.15 -6.16 -18.54
CA ASN A 240 20.01 -5.85 -19.98
C ASN A 240 20.86 -6.77 -20.88
N ASN A 241 21.84 -7.48 -20.32
CA ASN A 241 22.65 -8.48 -21.03
C ASN A 241 22.13 -9.92 -20.81
N GLY A 242 20.95 -10.11 -20.22
CA GLY A 242 20.33 -11.43 -19.99
C GLY A 242 21.03 -12.28 -18.91
N SER A 243 21.79 -11.65 -18.00
CA SER A 243 22.53 -12.31 -16.93
C SER A 243 21.86 -12.10 -15.57
N ASP A 244 20.67 -12.69 -15.39
CA ASP A 244 19.76 -12.41 -14.27
C ASP A 244 20.37 -12.72 -12.90
N SER A 245 21.08 -13.83 -12.75
CA SER A 245 21.75 -14.20 -11.49
C SER A 245 22.79 -13.16 -11.06
N SER A 246 23.57 -12.66 -12.01
CA SER A 246 24.56 -11.61 -11.77
C SER A 246 23.88 -10.29 -11.45
N ALA A 247 22.80 -9.95 -12.16
CA ALA A 247 22.01 -8.76 -11.88
C ALA A 247 21.48 -8.76 -10.45
N MET A 248 20.84 -9.86 -10.04
CA MET A 248 20.29 -10.04 -8.70
C MET A 248 21.37 -9.96 -7.61
N ALA A 249 22.54 -10.55 -7.85
CA ALA A 249 23.68 -10.45 -6.93
C ALA A 249 24.12 -9.00 -6.72
N TYR A 250 24.19 -8.20 -7.79
CA TYR A 250 24.59 -6.79 -7.71
C TYR A 250 23.52 -5.88 -7.12
N TYR A 251 22.23 -6.11 -7.37
CA TYR A 251 21.15 -5.41 -6.66
C TYR A 251 21.21 -5.67 -5.15
N ASN A 252 21.46 -6.92 -4.75
CA ASN A 252 21.67 -7.27 -3.34
C ASN A 252 22.94 -6.63 -2.76
N LYS A 253 24.05 -6.58 -3.50
CA LYS A 253 25.25 -5.81 -3.10
C LYS A 253 24.89 -4.34 -2.85
N SER A 254 24.11 -3.72 -3.76
CA SER A 254 23.65 -2.34 -3.61
C SER A 254 22.82 -2.15 -2.33
N LEU A 255 21.87 -3.04 -2.04
CA LEU A 255 21.05 -2.99 -0.83
C LEU A 255 21.88 -3.13 0.46
N ARG A 256 22.90 -4.00 0.46
CA ARG A 256 23.82 -4.23 1.59
C ARG A 256 24.71 -3.04 1.93
N THR A 257 24.89 -2.07 1.02
CA THR A 257 25.60 -0.82 1.33
C THR A 257 24.85 0.07 2.34
N ASN A 258 23.58 -0.25 2.63
CA ASN A 258 22.70 0.51 3.51
C ASN A 258 22.58 2.01 3.13
N SER A 259 22.42 2.29 1.84
CA SER A 259 22.31 3.66 1.32
C SER A 259 21.22 4.47 2.03
N PRO A 260 21.45 5.77 2.32
CA PRO A 260 20.39 6.68 2.76
C PRO A 260 19.39 7.01 1.64
N ASP A 261 19.71 6.69 0.39
CA ASP A 261 18.84 6.88 -0.76
C ASP A 261 17.72 5.83 -0.77
N ARG A 262 16.59 6.19 -0.14
CA ARG A 262 15.40 5.33 -0.11
C ARG A 262 14.84 5.04 -1.51
N LEU A 263 15.00 5.96 -2.46
CA LEU A 263 14.49 5.75 -3.81
C LEU A 263 15.33 4.71 -4.56
N LEU A 264 16.64 4.73 -4.39
CA LEU A 264 17.52 3.68 -4.90
C LEU A 264 17.20 2.31 -4.28
N LYS A 265 17.00 2.26 -2.95
CA LYS A 265 16.59 1.03 -2.26
C LYS A 265 15.26 0.49 -2.79
N ALA A 266 14.26 1.36 -2.92
CA ALA A 266 12.97 1.01 -3.50
C ALA A 266 13.13 0.44 -4.92
N LYS A 267 13.96 1.08 -5.77
CA LYS A 267 14.20 0.59 -7.13
C LYS A 267 14.86 -0.79 -7.15
N ASN A 268 15.88 -1.02 -6.33
CA ASN A 268 16.52 -2.34 -6.23
C ASN A 268 15.53 -3.43 -5.77
N TYR A 269 14.74 -3.15 -4.72
CA TYR A 269 13.73 -4.10 -4.25
C TYR A 269 12.63 -4.34 -5.28
N GLU A 270 12.19 -3.29 -5.99
CA GLU A 270 11.20 -3.40 -7.06
C GLU A 270 11.73 -4.29 -8.19
N THR A 271 12.95 -4.05 -8.66
CA THR A 271 13.55 -4.85 -9.73
C THR A 271 13.72 -6.32 -9.31
N ILE A 272 14.20 -6.60 -8.09
CA ILE A 272 14.31 -7.98 -7.61
C ILE A 272 12.91 -8.62 -7.48
N GLY A 273 11.92 -7.89 -6.97
CA GLY A 273 10.55 -8.37 -6.86
C GLY A 273 9.92 -8.69 -8.22
N ASP A 274 10.16 -7.84 -9.22
CA ASP A 274 9.72 -8.08 -10.59
C ASP A 274 10.41 -9.32 -11.19
N MET A 275 11.72 -9.53 -10.95
CA MET A 275 12.42 -10.74 -11.39
C MET A 275 11.83 -12.03 -10.76
N PHE A 276 11.50 -12.01 -9.46
CA PHE A 276 10.85 -13.15 -8.82
C PHE A 276 9.43 -13.37 -9.32
N PHE A 277 8.69 -12.29 -9.60
CA PHE A 277 7.36 -12.37 -10.18
C PHE A 277 7.39 -13.02 -11.57
N ASP A 278 8.33 -12.60 -12.43
CA ASP A 278 8.49 -13.15 -13.78
C ASP A 278 8.88 -14.64 -13.76
N ASN A 279 9.59 -15.08 -12.70
CA ASN A 279 9.91 -16.49 -12.45
C ASN A 279 8.77 -17.27 -11.76
N SER A 280 7.57 -16.68 -11.60
CA SER A 280 6.43 -17.26 -10.87
C SER A 280 6.71 -17.59 -9.40
N GLU A 281 7.70 -16.97 -8.78
CA GLU A 281 7.97 -17.09 -7.34
C GLU A 281 7.21 -15.98 -6.58
N TYR A 282 5.90 -16.14 -6.47
CA TYR A 282 5.00 -15.07 -6.02
C TYR A 282 5.18 -14.67 -4.56
N ALA A 283 5.48 -15.63 -3.67
CA ALA A 283 5.71 -15.35 -2.24
C ALA A 283 6.94 -14.46 -2.01
N THR A 284 8.06 -14.77 -2.65
CA THR A 284 9.29 -13.98 -2.59
C THR A 284 9.08 -12.61 -3.26
N ALA A 285 8.43 -12.57 -4.42
CA ALA A 285 8.06 -11.31 -5.08
C ALA A 285 7.23 -10.40 -4.16
N GLY A 286 6.23 -10.95 -3.48
CA GLY A 286 5.41 -10.23 -2.49
C GLY A 286 6.23 -9.59 -1.38
N ALA A 287 7.18 -10.33 -0.80
CA ALA A 287 8.07 -9.81 0.25
C ALA A 287 8.97 -8.66 -0.24
N TYR A 288 9.45 -8.75 -1.49
CA TYR A 288 10.21 -7.67 -2.12
C TYR A 288 9.34 -6.43 -2.43
N PHE A 289 8.08 -6.62 -2.81
CA PHE A 289 7.15 -5.50 -2.99
C PHE A 289 6.79 -4.82 -1.66
N ASP A 290 6.65 -5.58 -0.56
CA ASP A 290 6.48 -5.01 0.78
C ASP A 290 7.70 -4.17 1.19
N SER A 291 8.90 -4.69 0.94
CA SER A 291 10.16 -3.96 1.17
C SER A 291 10.27 -2.71 0.30
N THR A 292 9.83 -2.78 -0.95
CA THR A 292 9.74 -1.63 -1.87
C THR A 292 8.83 -0.56 -1.29
N MET A 293 7.61 -0.92 -0.87
CA MET A 293 6.63 0.01 -0.31
C MET A 293 7.14 0.72 0.96
N SER A 294 7.90 0.02 1.82
CA SER A 294 8.50 0.61 3.03
C SER A 294 9.49 1.74 2.74
N ASN A 295 10.11 1.73 1.55
CA ASN A 295 11.08 2.72 1.10
C ASN A 295 10.44 3.86 0.28
N LEU A 296 9.18 3.72 -0.11
CA LEU A 296 8.44 4.72 -0.88
C LEU A 296 7.66 5.68 0.03
N LYS A 297 7.39 6.89 -0.49
CA LYS A 297 6.48 7.81 0.18
C LYS A 297 5.06 7.26 0.14
N LEU A 298 4.44 7.14 1.30
CA LEU A 298 3.05 6.70 1.47
C LEU A 298 2.11 7.51 0.55
N ASN A 299 1.19 6.82 -0.12
CA ASN A 299 0.20 7.37 -1.08
C ASN A 299 0.78 8.07 -2.33
N SER A 300 2.08 7.96 -2.58
CA SER A 300 2.65 8.41 -3.86
C SER A 300 2.13 7.58 -5.04
N LYS A 301 2.26 8.09 -6.29
CA LYS A 301 1.89 7.32 -7.49
C LYS A 301 2.65 5.98 -7.56
N PRO A 302 4.00 5.92 -7.38
CA PRO A 302 4.72 4.64 -7.35
C PRO A 302 4.22 3.70 -6.26
N PHE A 303 3.97 4.20 -5.05
CA PHE A 303 3.43 3.39 -3.95
C PHE A 303 2.12 2.70 -4.32
N ARG A 304 1.18 3.42 -4.94
CA ARG A 304 -0.11 2.85 -5.39
C ARG A 304 0.04 1.82 -6.52
N VAL A 305 1.11 1.89 -7.31
CA VAL A 305 1.39 0.90 -8.35
C VAL A 305 1.87 -0.39 -7.70
N ILE A 306 2.90 -0.31 -6.85
CA ILE A 306 3.47 -1.47 -6.15
C ILE A 306 2.44 -2.11 -5.22
N LYS A 307 1.64 -1.32 -4.50
CA LYS A 307 0.57 -1.84 -3.66
C LYS A 307 -0.41 -2.70 -4.45
N ARG A 308 -0.81 -2.27 -5.65
CA ARG A 308 -1.69 -3.10 -6.51
C ARG A 308 -1.01 -4.38 -6.97
N LYS A 309 0.27 -4.34 -7.32
CA LYS A 309 1.04 -5.56 -7.64
C LYS A 309 1.01 -6.53 -6.45
N ARG A 310 1.33 -6.04 -5.24
CA ARG A 310 1.34 -6.83 -4.01
C ARG A 310 -0.04 -7.36 -3.63
N ASP A 311 -1.08 -6.53 -3.64
CA ASP A 311 -2.44 -6.94 -3.27
C ASP A 311 -2.97 -8.00 -4.26
N ASN A 312 -2.59 -7.94 -5.53
CA ASN A 312 -2.93 -8.98 -6.50
C ASN A 312 -2.27 -10.34 -6.21
N LEU A 313 -1.16 -10.37 -5.46
CA LEU A 313 -0.47 -11.59 -5.05
C LEU A 313 -1.04 -12.22 -3.78
N GLU A 314 -1.89 -11.52 -3.02
CA GLU A 314 -2.33 -11.97 -1.70
C GLU A 314 -2.98 -13.36 -1.72
N ASP A 315 -3.91 -13.58 -2.65
CA ASP A 315 -4.62 -14.87 -2.76
C ASP A 315 -3.68 -16.02 -3.19
N VAL A 316 -2.76 -15.77 -4.15
CA VAL A 316 -1.85 -16.83 -4.62
C VAL A 316 -0.85 -17.20 -3.54
N ILE A 317 -0.28 -16.22 -2.82
CA ILE A 317 0.62 -16.47 -1.70
C ILE A 317 -0.08 -17.25 -0.60
N TYR A 318 -1.33 -16.88 -0.28
CA TYR A 318 -2.12 -17.57 0.72
C TYR A 318 -2.34 -19.05 0.38
N TYR A 319 -2.82 -19.36 -0.83
CA TYR A 319 -3.09 -20.74 -1.21
C TYR A 319 -1.82 -21.54 -1.49
N GLU A 320 -0.74 -20.93 -1.99
CA GLU A 320 0.58 -21.58 -2.11
C GLU A 320 1.13 -21.97 -0.75
N ALA A 321 0.98 -21.10 0.25
CA ALA A 321 1.40 -21.41 1.62
C ALA A 321 0.66 -22.63 2.16
N ILE A 322 -0.68 -22.66 2.05
CA ILE A 322 -1.51 -23.81 2.48
C ILE A 322 -1.11 -25.09 1.75
N ALA A 323 -0.99 -25.02 0.42
CA ALA A 323 -0.58 -26.16 -0.39
C ALA A 323 0.77 -26.71 0.06
N LYS A 324 1.78 -25.83 0.20
CA LYS A 324 3.14 -26.21 0.61
C LYS A 324 3.19 -26.79 2.02
N THR A 325 2.49 -26.19 2.99
CA THR A 325 2.45 -26.68 4.36
C THR A 325 1.75 -28.03 4.43
N ASN A 326 0.59 -28.17 3.79
CA ASN A 326 -0.21 -29.39 3.86
C ASN A 326 0.44 -30.53 3.08
N ASP A 327 1.10 -30.24 1.94
CA ASP A 327 1.92 -31.22 1.22
C ASP A 327 3.06 -31.74 2.09
N SER A 328 3.75 -30.84 2.81
CA SER A 328 4.83 -31.22 3.72
C SER A 328 4.32 -32.09 4.87
N ILE A 329 3.17 -31.72 5.47
CA ILE A 329 2.57 -32.51 6.56
C ILE A 329 2.12 -33.88 6.05
N LEU A 330 1.42 -33.94 4.92
CA LEU A 330 0.96 -35.20 4.34
C LEU A 330 2.14 -36.07 3.90
N HIS A 331 3.21 -35.49 3.36
CA HIS A 331 4.44 -36.22 3.06
C HIS A 331 5.01 -36.85 4.33
N LEU A 332 5.11 -36.10 5.44
CA LEU A 332 5.55 -36.62 6.73
C LEU A 332 4.65 -37.76 7.24
N VAL A 333 3.34 -37.66 7.08
CA VAL A 333 2.38 -38.71 7.49
C VAL A 333 2.57 -40.00 6.69
N HIS A 334 2.85 -39.90 5.38
CA HIS A 334 3.03 -41.07 4.51
C HIS A 334 4.43 -41.71 4.62
N LEU A 335 5.41 -41.04 5.24
CA LEU A 335 6.75 -41.59 5.42
C LEU A 335 6.76 -42.78 6.41
N PRO A 336 7.52 -43.85 6.11
CA PRO A 336 7.78 -44.92 7.06
C PRO A 336 8.37 -44.38 8.38
N GLU A 337 8.06 -45.05 9.49
CA GLU A 337 8.52 -44.62 10.83
C GLU A 337 10.05 -44.49 10.93
N ALA A 338 10.80 -45.41 10.32
CA ALA A 338 12.25 -45.36 10.27
C ALA A 338 12.80 -44.12 9.53
N GLU A 339 12.13 -43.71 8.44
CA GLU A 339 12.53 -42.54 7.65
C GLU A 339 12.16 -41.23 8.36
N ARG A 340 11.01 -41.18 9.04
CA ARG A 340 10.63 -40.06 9.91
C ARG A 340 11.67 -39.83 11.00
N LEU A 341 12.10 -40.90 11.67
CA LEU A 341 13.07 -40.83 12.75
C LEU A 341 14.42 -40.29 12.25
N SER A 342 14.92 -40.82 11.13
CA SER A 342 16.16 -40.33 10.51
C SER A 342 16.09 -38.86 10.10
N LEU A 343 14.95 -38.39 9.57
CA LEU A 343 14.74 -36.99 9.22
C LEU A 343 14.87 -36.09 10.46
N PHE A 344 14.17 -36.40 11.54
CA PHE A 344 14.23 -35.58 12.76
C PHE A 344 15.54 -35.71 13.51
N GLU A 345 16.24 -36.85 13.45
CA GLU A 345 17.62 -36.98 13.94
C GLU A 345 18.56 -36.02 13.20
N SER A 346 18.48 -35.96 11.87
CA SER A 346 19.30 -35.02 11.08
C SER A 346 18.95 -33.56 11.39
N TYR A 347 17.66 -33.25 11.57
CA TYR A 347 17.20 -31.91 11.93
C TYR A 347 17.70 -31.50 13.32
N VAL A 348 17.59 -32.38 14.32
CA VAL A 348 18.11 -32.15 15.67
C VAL A 348 19.63 -32.02 15.68
N SER A 349 20.36 -32.79 14.87
CA SER A 349 21.81 -32.66 14.73
C SER A 349 22.19 -31.28 14.20
N ASN A 350 21.51 -30.80 13.15
CA ASN A 350 21.72 -29.46 12.62
C ASN A 350 21.38 -28.37 13.66
N LEU A 351 20.30 -28.53 14.43
CA LEU A 351 19.96 -27.61 15.52
C LEU A 351 21.03 -27.56 16.62
N LYS A 352 21.67 -28.70 16.93
CA LYS A 352 22.79 -28.76 17.88
C LYS A 352 24.01 -28.03 17.34
N GLU A 353 24.34 -28.23 16.06
CA GLU A 353 25.44 -27.51 15.40
C GLU A 353 25.21 -26.00 15.38
N GLN A 354 24.01 -25.55 14.99
CA GLN A 354 23.65 -24.12 15.01
C GLN A 354 23.72 -23.51 16.41
N ALA A 355 23.23 -24.23 17.42
CA ALA A 355 23.30 -23.77 18.81
C ALA A 355 24.75 -23.65 19.30
N GLU A 356 25.65 -24.56 18.88
CA GLU A 356 27.07 -24.49 19.22
C GLU A 356 27.76 -23.33 18.47
N GLU A 357 27.47 -23.12 17.18
CA GLU A 357 28.00 -21.99 16.41
C GLU A 357 27.56 -20.64 16.99
N GLU A 358 26.28 -20.50 17.37
CA GLU A 358 25.77 -19.28 18.01
C GLU A 358 26.45 -19.03 19.35
N LYS A 359 26.68 -20.10 20.13
CA LYS A 359 27.41 -20.03 21.39
C LYS A 359 28.88 -19.65 21.17
N GLU A 360 29.55 -20.24 20.19
CA GLU A 360 30.92 -19.88 19.81
C GLU A 360 31.02 -18.42 19.32
N GLN A 361 30.05 -17.95 18.54
CA GLN A 361 29.98 -16.55 18.09
C GLN A 361 29.73 -15.59 19.26
N ALA A 362 28.87 -15.97 20.22
CA ALA A 362 28.64 -15.21 21.44
C ALA A 362 29.91 -15.16 22.31
N GLU A 363 30.58 -16.30 22.51
CA GLU A 363 31.85 -16.37 23.25
C GLU A 363 32.98 -15.61 22.53
N ALA A 364 33.05 -15.64 21.19
CA ALA A 364 34.00 -14.88 20.39
C ALA A 364 33.70 -13.37 20.44
N ALA A 365 32.43 -12.97 20.45
CA ALA A 365 32.03 -11.58 20.64
C ALA A 365 32.39 -11.09 22.06
N GLU A 366 32.23 -11.92 23.08
CA GLU A 366 32.68 -11.63 24.45
C GLU A 366 34.21 -11.56 24.56
N ARG A 367 34.95 -12.46 23.90
CA ARG A 367 36.42 -12.40 23.82
C ARG A 367 36.91 -11.17 23.06
N ASN A 368 36.21 -10.75 22.01
CA ASN A 368 36.51 -9.51 21.27
C ASN A 368 36.18 -8.25 22.08
N ALA A 369 35.16 -8.30 22.94
CA ALA A 369 34.87 -7.23 23.90
C ALA A 369 35.94 -7.16 25.01
N ASN A 370 36.48 -8.30 25.45
CA ASN A 370 37.52 -8.39 26.49
C ASN A 370 38.96 -8.22 25.96
N THR A 371 39.24 -8.37 24.66
CA THR A 371 40.59 -8.13 24.10
C THR A 371 40.93 -6.65 23.95
N GLY A 372 39.97 -5.74 24.14
CA GLY A 372 40.24 -4.31 24.35
C GLY A 372 41.02 -3.99 25.65
N LEU A 373 41.28 -4.98 26.52
CA LEU A 373 42.03 -4.84 27.76
C LEU A 373 43.54 -5.15 27.66
N VAL A 374 44.06 -5.76 26.59
CA VAL A 374 45.45 -6.29 26.58
C VAL A 374 46.47 -5.35 25.92
N THR A 375 46.06 -4.31 25.19
CA THR A 375 46.99 -3.39 24.50
C THR A 375 47.41 -2.15 25.30
N ALA A 376 46.90 -1.96 26.53
CA ALA A 376 47.19 -0.77 27.34
C ALA A 376 48.36 -0.92 28.34
N ASN A 377 48.89 -2.12 28.56
CA ASN A 377 49.82 -2.38 29.68
C ASN A 377 51.25 -2.80 29.32
N ASN A 378 51.69 -2.70 28.06
CA ASN A 378 53.10 -2.95 27.73
C ASN A 378 53.66 -1.91 26.74
N ILE A 379 54.08 -0.76 27.27
CA ILE A 379 55.15 0.06 26.67
C ILE A 379 56.23 0.29 27.75
N PRO A 380 57.43 -0.30 27.62
CA PRO A 380 58.55 -0.05 28.51
C PRO A 380 59.49 1.05 27.97
N SER A 381 59.56 2.20 28.65
CA SER A 381 60.73 3.12 28.67
C SER A 381 60.42 4.29 29.61
N ALA A 382 61.03 4.37 30.78
CA ALA A 382 62.40 4.82 31.05
C ALA A 382 62.49 6.34 31.32
N THR A 383 62.89 6.62 32.57
CA THR A 383 63.58 7.81 33.11
C THR A 383 62.80 9.04 33.63
N ASN A 384 63.09 9.27 34.92
CA ASN A 384 63.34 10.53 35.64
C ASN A 384 62.23 11.18 36.50
N ALA A 385 62.55 11.11 37.82
CA ALA A 385 62.54 12.18 38.81
C ALA A 385 61.25 12.50 39.60
N VAL A 386 61.26 12.02 40.85
CA VAL A 386 61.11 12.76 42.12
C VAL A 386 60.11 13.93 42.18
N GLY A 387 59.12 13.81 43.07
CA GLY A 387 58.84 14.88 44.04
C GLY A 387 57.39 15.38 44.16
N ALA A 388 56.91 15.32 45.40
CA ALA A 388 55.97 16.25 46.05
C ALA A 388 54.45 16.10 45.82
N ARG A 389 53.81 15.57 46.88
CA ARG A 389 52.53 16.06 47.42
C ARG A 389 52.63 17.57 47.69
N GLY A 390 51.61 18.34 47.29
CA GLY A 390 51.40 19.73 47.73
C GLY A 390 50.86 20.61 46.59
N GLY A 391 49.59 21.02 46.69
CA GLY A 391 48.79 21.51 45.54
C GLY A 391 49.10 22.90 45.00
N LEU A 392 48.42 23.22 43.89
CA LEU A 392 48.14 24.58 43.43
C LEU A 392 46.64 24.75 43.15
N PRO A 393 46.04 25.89 43.53
CA PRO A 393 44.61 26.19 43.36
C PRO A 393 44.34 26.79 41.96
N GLY A 394 43.35 26.26 41.24
CA GLY A 394 42.87 26.90 40.00
C GLY A 394 42.57 26.01 38.80
N GLN A 395 42.61 24.67 38.89
CA GLN A 395 42.02 23.82 37.85
C GLN A 395 40.59 23.48 38.21
N ALA A 396 39.65 24.03 37.45
CA ALA A 396 38.27 23.57 37.43
C ALA A 396 38.28 22.04 37.32
N ALA A 397 37.53 21.37 38.20
CA ALA A 397 37.36 19.93 38.13
C ALA A 397 36.99 19.57 36.68
N LEU A 398 37.88 18.86 35.98
CA LEU A 398 37.60 18.36 34.65
C LEU A 398 36.26 17.62 34.72
N PHE A 399 35.29 18.14 33.99
CA PHE A 399 33.94 17.58 33.93
C PHE A 399 34.04 16.07 33.74
N TYR A 400 33.29 15.29 34.52
CA TYR A 400 33.43 13.83 34.70
C TYR A 400 33.68 13.04 33.40
N PHE A 401 33.09 13.47 32.27
CA PHE A 401 33.25 12.85 30.96
C PHE A 401 34.61 13.07 30.27
N TYR A 402 35.47 13.94 30.80
CA TYR A 402 36.83 14.18 30.31
C TYR A 402 37.89 13.47 31.16
N ASN A 403 37.48 12.78 32.24
CA ASN A 403 38.37 11.92 32.99
C ASN A 403 38.29 10.48 32.44
N PRO A 404 39.33 9.98 31.73
CA PRO A 404 39.28 8.70 31.05
C PRO A 404 39.09 7.50 32.00
N THR A 405 39.57 7.58 33.25
CA THR A 405 39.34 6.49 34.22
C THR A 405 37.90 6.45 34.71
N THR A 406 37.28 7.61 34.90
CA THR A 406 35.88 7.68 35.36
C THR A 406 34.89 7.33 34.24
N VAL A 407 35.22 7.68 33.00
CA VAL A 407 34.48 7.22 31.81
C VAL A 407 34.62 5.71 31.63
N ALA A 408 35.81 5.14 31.82
CA ALA A 408 36.00 3.69 31.75
C ALA A 408 35.20 2.95 32.84
N TYR A 409 35.22 3.45 34.06
CA TYR A 409 34.41 2.91 35.16
C TYR A 409 32.90 3.02 34.87
N GLY A 410 32.44 4.19 34.40
CA GLY A 410 31.03 4.40 34.04
C GLY A 410 30.57 3.52 32.87
N LYS A 411 31.45 3.23 31.90
CA LYS A 411 31.17 2.25 30.83
C LYS A 411 31.02 0.84 31.38
N ASN A 412 31.90 0.41 32.29
CA ASN A 412 31.80 -0.91 32.90
C ASN A 412 30.53 -1.05 33.76
N GLU A 413 30.21 -0.05 34.57
CA GLU A 413 28.96 -0.06 35.36
C GLU A 413 27.72 0.01 34.47
N PHE A 414 27.76 0.75 33.36
CA PHE A 414 26.67 0.77 32.39
C PHE A 414 26.42 -0.60 31.77
N VAL A 415 27.47 -1.29 31.30
CA VAL A 415 27.37 -2.64 30.74
C VAL A 415 26.91 -3.63 31.81
N LYS A 416 27.38 -3.50 33.05
CA LYS A 416 26.97 -4.36 34.17
C LYS A 416 25.50 -4.22 34.54
N VAL A 417 24.95 -3.00 34.50
CA VAL A 417 23.55 -2.74 34.86
C VAL A 417 22.59 -2.95 33.68
N TRP A 418 23.01 -2.62 32.45
CA TRP A 418 22.13 -2.55 31.29
C TRP A 418 22.48 -3.50 30.15
N GLY A 419 23.65 -4.15 30.17
CA GLY A 419 24.17 -4.97 29.07
C GLY A 419 24.69 -4.13 27.89
N ASN A 420 25.04 -4.79 26.78
CA ASN A 420 25.40 -4.11 25.53
C ASN A 420 24.14 -3.55 24.86
N ARG A 421 23.94 -2.23 24.96
CA ARG A 421 22.82 -1.52 24.33
C ARG A 421 23.29 -0.74 23.09
N ALA A 422 22.55 -0.85 22.00
CA ALA A 422 22.80 -0.06 20.80
C ALA A 422 22.50 1.43 21.05
N LEU A 423 23.20 2.31 20.33
CA LEU A 423 22.96 3.76 20.41
C LEU A 423 21.70 4.13 19.62
N GLU A 424 20.55 4.07 20.27
CA GLU A 424 19.25 4.40 19.70
C GLU A 424 18.33 5.12 20.71
N ASP A 425 17.32 5.84 20.20
CA ASP A 425 16.34 6.54 21.03
C ASP A 425 15.48 5.54 21.83
N ASN A 426 15.28 5.82 23.12
CA ASN A 426 14.58 4.96 24.10
C ASN A 426 15.30 3.65 24.50
N TRP A 427 16.64 3.61 24.40
CA TRP A 427 17.48 2.44 24.76
C TRP A 427 17.24 1.87 26.17
N ARG A 428 16.63 2.63 27.10
CA ARG A 428 16.34 2.21 28.49
C ARG A 428 15.16 1.25 28.64
N TRP A 429 14.31 1.08 27.63
CA TRP A 429 13.12 0.23 27.74
C TRP A 429 13.49 -1.21 27.35
N SER A 430 13.84 -2.03 28.35
CA SER A 430 14.45 -3.36 28.22
C SER A 430 13.49 -4.48 27.77
N SER A 431 12.62 -4.22 26.79
CA SER A 431 11.77 -5.25 26.17
C SER A 431 11.38 -4.90 24.73
N LYS A 432 12.32 -4.36 23.95
CA LYS A 432 12.35 -4.72 22.53
C LYS A 432 13.19 -5.97 22.41
N GLY A 433 12.54 -7.13 22.52
CA GLY A 433 13.15 -8.41 22.17
C GLY A 433 13.80 -8.30 20.80
N ASN A 434 14.92 -8.98 20.61
CA ASN A 434 15.68 -9.09 19.36
C ASN A 434 14.83 -8.76 18.13
N VAL A 435 14.89 -7.51 17.68
CA VAL A 435 14.55 -7.18 16.30
C VAL A 435 15.80 -7.53 15.52
N ALA A 436 16.02 -8.85 15.40
CA ALA A 436 16.52 -9.37 14.15
C ALA A 436 15.70 -8.72 13.05
N THR A 437 16.36 -8.35 11.97
CA THR A 437 15.76 -7.79 10.76
C THR A 437 14.74 -8.77 10.20
N SER A 438 13.55 -8.82 10.82
CA SER A 438 12.38 -9.50 10.32
C SER A 438 11.82 -8.59 9.24
N THR A 439 12.26 -8.87 8.02
CA THR A 439 11.35 -8.87 6.88
C THR A 439 9.96 -9.27 7.36
N ASN A 440 8.99 -8.40 7.11
CA ASN A 440 7.57 -8.68 7.32
C ASN A 440 7.21 -9.95 6.54
N ALA A 441 7.32 -11.09 7.21
CA ALA A 441 6.50 -12.25 6.94
C ALA A 441 5.29 -12.09 7.85
N THR A 442 4.16 -11.70 7.25
CA THR A 442 2.84 -11.97 7.82
C THR A 442 2.74 -13.47 8.07
N GLY A 443 2.80 -13.84 9.34
CA GLY A 443 2.79 -15.21 9.81
C GLY A 443 3.58 -15.31 11.10
N SER A 444 2.96 -14.96 12.23
CA SER A 444 3.42 -15.44 13.53
C SER A 444 3.28 -16.95 13.54
N THR A 445 4.27 -17.66 13.02
CA THR A 445 4.50 -19.05 13.35
C THR A 445 5.00 -19.05 14.79
N ASN A 446 4.16 -19.51 15.72
CA ASN A 446 4.62 -19.98 17.01
C ASN A 446 5.66 -21.06 16.73
N ASP A 447 6.94 -20.70 16.79
CA ASP A 447 8.04 -21.61 16.59
C ASP A 447 7.97 -22.64 17.74
N LEU A 448 7.57 -23.88 17.45
CA LEU A 448 7.43 -24.92 18.47
C LEU A 448 8.75 -25.15 19.22
N SER A 449 9.88 -24.87 18.57
CA SER A 449 11.22 -24.97 19.16
C SER A 449 11.50 -23.90 20.24
N ALA A 450 10.80 -22.76 20.18
CA ALA A 450 10.93 -21.66 21.15
C ALA A 450 10.02 -21.83 22.38
N LEU A 451 9.04 -22.74 22.31
CA LEU A 451 8.13 -23.10 23.40
C LEU A 451 8.53 -24.41 24.09
N ALA A 452 9.43 -25.20 23.48
CA ALA A 452 9.99 -26.42 24.04
C ALA A 452 11.09 -26.09 25.07
N SER A 453 11.22 -26.91 26.12
CA SER A 453 12.41 -26.88 26.98
C SER A 453 13.68 -27.23 26.17
N ASP A 454 14.85 -26.79 26.64
CA ASP A 454 16.12 -27.10 25.96
C ASP A 454 16.34 -28.62 25.78
N GLU A 455 15.80 -29.45 26.68
CA GLU A 455 15.86 -30.91 26.61
C GLU A 455 14.92 -31.49 25.53
N GLU A 456 13.72 -30.93 25.36
CA GLU A 456 12.73 -31.35 24.35
C GLU A 456 13.10 -30.87 22.93
N ARG A 457 13.78 -29.72 22.81
CA ARG A 457 14.21 -29.17 21.51
C ARG A 457 15.20 -30.08 20.78
N PHE A 458 15.98 -30.85 21.54
CA PHE A 458 17.01 -31.76 21.04
C PHE A 458 16.58 -33.24 21.03
N ASP A 459 15.29 -33.52 21.25
CA ASP A 459 14.73 -34.87 21.16
C ASP A 459 13.96 -35.06 19.83
N PRO A 460 14.40 -35.97 18.93
CA PRO A 460 13.67 -36.30 17.71
C PRO A 460 12.23 -36.79 17.98
N GLN A 461 11.99 -37.47 19.11
CA GLN A 461 10.70 -38.06 19.43
C GLN A 461 9.64 -37.00 19.75
N PHE A 462 10.07 -35.84 20.28
CA PHE A 462 9.20 -34.70 20.50
C PHE A 462 8.53 -34.25 19.19
N TYR A 463 9.30 -34.10 18.11
CA TYR A 463 8.79 -33.66 16.82
C TYR A 463 7.86 -34.70 16.17
N ILE A 464 8.20 -35.99 16.28
CA ILE A 464 7.35 -37.09 15.78
C ILE A 464 6.00 -37.09 16.48
N SER A 465 5.97 -36.82 17.79
CA SER A 465 4.72 -36.77 18.57
C SER A 465 3.74 -35.66 18.15
N LYS A 466 4.22 -34.66 17.39
CA LYS A 466 3.41 -33.55 16.88
C LYS A 466 2.85 -33.79 15.48
N ILE A 467 3.20 -34.90 14.83
CA ILE A 467 2.63 -35.26 13.53
C ILE A 467 1.18 -35.71 13.75
N PRO A 468 0.21 -35.16 12.99
CA PRO A 468 -1.17 -35.62 13.05
C PRO A 468 -1.26 -37.13 12.81
N SER A 469 -1.93 -37.84 13.72
CA SER A 469 -2.14 -39.29 13.65
C SER A 469 -3.61 -39.68 13.55
N GLU A 470 -4.53 -38.73 13.82
CA GLU A 470 -5.96 -38.95 13.68
C GLU A 470 -6.39 -38.86 12.21
N GLU A 471 -7.12 -39.87 11.72
CA GLU A 471 -7.60 -39.94 10.34
C GLU A 471 -8.48 -38.73 9.96
N LYS A 472 -9.25 -38.20 10.91
CA LYS A 472 -10.09 -37.00 10.70
C LYS A 472 -9.27 -35.73 10.45
N GLU A 473 -8.15 -35.57 11.16
CA GLU A 473 -7.26 -34.42 10.98
C GLU A 473 -6.54 -34.50 9.64
N ILE A 474 -6.06 -35.71 9.28
CA ILE A 474 -5.42 -35.97 7.99
C ILE A 474 -6.39 -35.71 6.83
N ASP A 475 -7.64 -36.17 6.92
CA ASP A 475 -8.67 -35.91 5.92
C ASP A 475 -8.99 -34.41 5.80
N SER A 476 -9.05 -33.69 6.92
CA SER A 476 -9.23 -32.23 6.91
C SER A 476 -8.08 -31.50 6.18
N ILE A 477 -6.83 -31.87 6.47
CA ILE A 477 -5.63 -31.31 5.83
C ILE A 477 -5.63 -31.61 4.33
N SER A 478 -6.01 -32.83 3.94
CA SER A 478 -6.13 -33.23 2.54
C SER A 478 -7.21 -32.43 1.80
N LYS A 479 -8.38 -32.22 2.42
CA LYS A 479 -9.46 -31.39 1.87
C LYS A 479 -9.02 -29.94 1.67
N GLU A 480 -8.35 -29.35 2.66
CA GLU A 480 -7.81 -27.99 2.56
C GLU A 480 -6.78 -27.86 1.44
N ARG A 481 -5.85 -28.83 1.32
CA ARG A 481 -4.88 -28.87 0.23
C ARG A 481 -5.59 -28.96 -1.12
N ASN A 482 -6.55 -29.87 -1.26
CA ASN A 482 -7.28 -30.08 -2.52
C ASN A 482 -8.04 -28.80 -2.92
N TYR A 483 -8.68 -28.12 -1.96
CA TYR A 483 -9.29 -26.83 -2.21
C TYR A 483 -8.26 -25.75 -2.61
N ALA A 484 -7.09 -25.72 -1.97
CA ALA A 484 -6.00 -24.80 -2.32
C ALA A 484 -5.50 -25.03 -3.75
N TYR A 485 -5.29 -26.28 -4.18
CA TYR A 485 -4.93 -26.61 -5.55
C TYR A 485 -5.98 -26.15 -6.57
N TYR A 486 -7.26 -26.34 -6.27
CA TYR A 486 -8.35 -25.85 -7.12
C TYR A 486 -8.29 -24.33 -7.28
N GLN A 487 -8.14 -23.60 -6.17
CA GLN A 487 -8.04 -22.13 -6.19
C GLN A 487 -6.78 -21.65 -6.92
N LEU A 488 -5.63 -22.28 -6.69
CA LEU A 488 -4.39 -21.98 -7.41
C LEU A 488 -4.53 -22.22 -8.91
N GLY A 489 -5.16 -23.32 -9.32
CA GLY A 489 -5.46 -23.61 -10.72
C GLY A 489 -6.25 -22.49 -11.38
N LEU A 490 -7.32 -22.02 -10.74
CA LEU A 490 -8.11 -20.88 -11.22
C LEU A 490 -7.31 -19.57 -11.25
N ILE A 491 -6.57 -19.27 -10.18
CA ILE A 491 -5.78 -18.05 -10.05
C ILE A 491 -4.71 -17.97 -11.14
N TYR A 492 -3.94 -19.05 -11.36
CA TYR A 492 -2.93 -19.08 -12.41
C TYR A 492 -3.54 -18.95 -13.81
N LYS A 493 -4.71 -19.56 -14.08
CA LYS A 493 -5.39 -19.46 -15.38
C LYS A 493 -5.94 -18.05 -15.64
N GLU A 494 -6.72 -17.52 -14.69
CA GLU A 494 -7.53 -16.31 -14.90
C GLU A 494 -6.75 -15.02 -14.61
N LYS A 495 -5.96 -14.99 -13.52
CA LYS A 495 -5.23 -13.78 -13.10
C LYS A 495 -3.86 -13.66 -13.76
N PHE A 496 -3.05 -14.71 -13.70
CA PHE A 496 -1.64 -14.66 -14.13
C PHE A 496 -1.40 -15.16 -15.56
N LYS A 497 -2.33 -15.95 -16.11
CA LYS A 497 -2.21 -16.63 -17.41
C LYS A 497 -1.03 -17.61 -17.48
N GLU A 498 -0.63 -18.14 -16.33
CA GLU A 498 0.36 -19.19 -16.19
C GLU A 498 -0.29 -20.57 -16.43
N TYR A 499 -0.60 -20.87 -17.68
CA TYR A 499 -1.39 -22.05 -18.05
C TYR A 499 -0.71 -23.37 -17.69
N GLN A 500 0.62 -23.45 -17.75
CA GLN A 500 1.37 -24.65 -17.36
C GLN A 500 1.31 -24.91 -15.85
N LEU A 501 1.45 -23.86 -15.03
CA LEU A 501 1.29 -23.98 -13.59
C LEU A 501 -0.15 -24.34 -13.23
N SER A 502 -1.12 -23.72 -13.88
CA SER A 502 -2.55 -24.06 -13.71
C SER A 502 -2.83 -25.53 -14.02
N LYS A 503 -2.34 -26.04 -15.15
CA LYS A 503 -2.44 -27.45 -15.55
C LYS A 503 -1.91 -28.38 -14.47
N SER A 504 -0.68 -28.14 -14.00
CA SER A 504 -0.07 -29.00 -12.97
C SER A 504 -0.87 -29.00 -11.66
N LYS A 505 -1.42 -27.86 -11.22
CA LYS A 505 -2.25 -27.82 -10.01
C LYS A 505 -3.56 -28.60 -10.16
N PHE A 506 -4.23 -28.51 -11.30
CA PHE A 506 -5.44 -29.30 -11.53
C PHE A 506 -5.16 -30.80 -11.71
N GLN A 507 -4.03 -31.18 -12.31
CA GLN A 507 -3.61 -32.58 -12.40
C GLN A 507 -3.32 -33.16 -11.02
N ASN A 508 -2.49 -32.48 -10.21
CA ASN A 508 -2.19 -32.88 -8.84
C ASN A 508 -3.46 -32.99 -7.98
N LEU A 509 -4.43 -32.09 -8.20
CA LEU A 509 -5.72 -32.14 -7.53
C LEU A 509 -6.50 -33.41 -7.87
N LEU A 510 -6.58 -33.79 -9.14
CA LEU A 510 -7.31 -34.98 -9.58
C LEU A 510 -6.64 -36.28 -9.13
N GLU A 511 -5.31 -36.31 -9.00
CA GLU A 511 -4.55 -37.43 -8.46
C GLU A 511 -4.71 -37.58 -6.93
N SER A 512 -5.13 -36.52 -6.24
CA SER A 512 -5.19 -36.42 -4.78
C SER A 512 -6.54 -36.80 -4.17
N ASN A 513 -7.36 -37.60 -4.87
CA ASN A 513 -8.72 -38.01 -4.46
C ASN A 513 -9.58 -36.85 -3.92
N PRO A 514 -9.91 -35.84 -4.75
CA PRO A 514 -10.62 -34.66 -4.30
C PRO A 514 -12.10 -34.94 -4.06
N GLU A 515 -12.76 -34.02 -3.34
CA GLU A 515 -14.20 -34.06 -3.15
C GLU A 515 -14.93 -34.03 -4.50
N GLU A 516 -16.05 -34.76 -4.60
CA GLU A 516 -16.80 -34.92 -5.87
C GLU A 516 -17.17 -33.58 -6.52
N ARG A 517 -17.50 -32.58 -5.69
CA ARG A 517 -17.80 -31.20 -6.13
C ARG A 517 -16.66 -30.50 -6.88
N LEU A 518 -15.41 -30.91 -6.67
CA LEU A 518 -14.23 -30.30 -7.30
C LEU A 518 -13.80 -31.05 -8.58
N ILE A 519 -14.19 -32.32 -8.75
CA ILE A 519 -13.72 -33.17 -9.85
C ILE A 519 -14.16 -32.61 -11.20
N LEU A 520 -15.47 -32.46 -11.40
CA LEU A 520 -16.04 -32.05 -12.68
C LEU A 520 -15.60 -30.63 -13.10
N PRO A 521 -15.66 -29.60 -12.22
CA PRO A 521 -15.13 -28.28 -12.54
C PRO A 521 -13.62 -28.28 -12.86
N SER A 522 -12.82 -29.11 -12.18
CA SER A 522 -11.38 -29.22 -12.46
C SER A 522 -11.10 -29.84 -13.82
N LYS A 523 -11.82 -30.91 -14.18
CA LYS A 523 -11.73 -31.55 -15.51
C LYS A 523 -12.11 -30.58 -16.63
N TYR A 524 -13.17 -29.80 -16.44
CA TYR A 524 -13.56 -28.78 -17.41
C TYR A 524 -12.51 -27.67 -17.56
N ASN A 525 -11.94 -27.18 -16.45
CA ASN A 525 -10.88 -26.19 -16.50
C ASN A 525 -9.61 -26.76 -17.16
N LEU A 526 -9.26 -28.01 -16.92
CA LEU A 526 -8.17 -28.71 -17.61
C LEU A 526 -8.40 -28.76 -19.13
N TYR A 527 -9.60 -29.15 -19.58
CA TYR A 527 -9.95 -29.09 -20.99
C TYR A 527 -9.70 -27.69 -21.59
N LYS A 528 -10.17 -26.64 -20.91
CA LYS A 528 -9.94 -25.25 -21.36
C LYS A 528 -8.48 -24.85 -21.38
N ILE A 529 -7.68 -25.33 -20.42
CA ILE A 529 -6.23 -25.10 -20.40
C ILE A 529 -5.54 -25.84 -21.55
N TYR A 530 -5.94 -27.08 -21.85
CA TYR A 530 -5.42 -27.83 -23.00
C TYR A 530 -5.73 -27.13 -24.32
N GLU A 531 -6.94 -26.57 -24.49
CA GLU A 531 -7.26 -25.72 -25.66
C GLU A 531 -6.34 -24.50 -25.75
N LEU A 532 -6.08 -23.81 -24.63
CA LEU A 532 -5.22 -22.62 -24.60
C LEU A 532 -3.74 -22.94 -24.85
N LEU A 533 -3.29 -24.13 -24.45
CA LEU A 533 -1.93 -24.63 -24.68
C LEU A 533 -1.74 -25.26 -26.07
N GLY A 534 -2.82 -25.46 -26.84
CA GLY A 534 -2.79 -26.12 -28.16
C GLY A 534 -2.66 -27.65 -28.09
N GLU A 535 -2.90 -28.25 -26.93
CA GLU A 535 -2.84 -29.69 -26.68
C GLU A 535 -4.17 -30.37 -27.07
N ASN A 536 -4.49 -30.37 -28.38
CA ASN A 536 -5.82 -30.73 -28.88
C ASN A 536 -6.23 -32.20 -28.62
N ASP A 537 -5.27 -33.12 -28.57
CA ASP A 537 -5.55 -34.53 -28.31
C ASP A 537 -6.04 -34.72 -26.87
N GLU A 538 -5.34 -34.15 -25.89
CA GLU A 538 -5.73 -34.17 -24.49
C GLU A 538 -7.02 -33.40 -24.22
N ALA A 539 -7.22 -32.28 -24.92
CA ALA A 539 -8.49 -31.57 -24.88
C ALA A 539 -9.65 -32.47 -25.37
N SER A 540 -9.45 -33.23 -26.44
CA SER A 540 -10.48 -34.14 -26.98
C SER A 540 -10.77 -35.31 -26.03
N ILE A 541 -9.73 -35.86 -25.40
CA ILE A 541 -9.86 -36.92 -24.37
C ILE A 541 -10.65 -36.39 -23.17
N ALA A 542 -10.24 -35.26 -22.61
CA ALA A 542 -10.90 -34.64 -21.47
C ALA A 542 -12.38 -34.29 -21.77
N LYS A 543 -12.65 -33.77 -22.98
CA LYS A 543 -14.01 -33.48 -23.45
C LYS A 543 -14.86 -34.76 -23.51
N ALA A 544 -14.36 -35.81 -24.14
CA ALA A 544 -15.08 -37.09 -24.26
C ALA A 544 -15.33 -37.72 -22.88
N GLU A 545 -14.38 -37.60 -21.95
CA GLU A 545 -14.52 -38.10 -20.58
C GLU A 545 -15.64 -37.36 -19.82
N ILE A 546 -15.70 -36.03 -19.92
CA ILE A 546 -16.75 -35.23 -19.27
C ILE A 546 -18.13 -35.61 -19.81
N ILE A 547 -18.28 -35.73 -21.13
CA ILE A 547 -19.56 -36.10 -21.77
C ILE A 547 -19.98 -37.52 -21.36
N LYS A 548 -19.05 -38.47 -21.36
CA LYS A 548 -19.34 -39.88 -21.02
C LYS A 548 -19.71 -40.08 -19.56
N ASN A 549 -18.97 -39.45 -18.64
CA ASN A 549 -19.12 -39.68 -17.21
C ASN A 549 -20.14 -38.73 -16.54
N TYR A 550 -20.41 -37.57 -17.14
CA TYR A 550 -21.32 -36.56 -16.59
C TYR A 550 -22.28 -35.96 -17.64
N PRO A 551 -23.07 -36.78 -18.36
CA PRO A 551 -23.91 -36.33 -19.49
C PRO A 551 -24.98 -35.30 -19.07
N GLU A 552 -25.56 -35.44 -17.88
CA GLU A 552 -26.57 -34.52 -17.35
C GLU A 552 -25.99 -33.19 -16.85
N SER A 553 -24.66 -33.05 -16.82
CA SER A 553 -24.03 -31.83 -16.30
C SER A 553 -24.10 -30.67 -17.29
N ARG A 554 -24.17 -29.44 -16.78
CA ARG A 554 -24.09 -28.24 -17.63
C ARG A 554 -22.78 -28.18 -18.41
N TYR A 555 -21.66 -28.66 -17.83
CA TYR A 555 -20.38 -28.74 -18.53
C TYR A 555 -20.46 -29.64 -19.77
N ALA A 556 -21.09 -30.81 -19.68
CA ALA A 556 -21.31 -31.68 -20.84
C ALA A 556 -22.21 -30.99 -21.90
N ASN A 557 -23.31 -30.36 -21.47
CA ASN A 557 -24.17 -29.60 -22.39
C ASN A 557 -23.43 -28.45 -23.11
N ILE A 558 -22.57 -27.70 -22.41
CA ILE A 558 -21.73 -26.65 -22.99
C ILE A 558 -20.76 -27.23 -24.03
N LEU A 559 -20.21 -28.42 -23.77
CA LEU A 559 -19.25 -29.10 -24.64
C LEU A 559 -19.91 -29.73 -25.89
N GLU A 560 -21.16 -30.20 -25.76
CA GLU A 560 -21.97 -30.79 -26.83
C GLU A 560 -22.60 -29.73 -27.74
N HIS A 561 -22.99 -28.57 -27.18
CA HIS A 561 -23.60 -27.47 -27.92
C HIS A 561 -22.87 -26.13 -27.74
N PRO A 562 -21.63 -25.98 -28.28
CA PRO A 562 -20.86 -24.74 -28.15
C PRO A 562 -21.56 -23.51 -28.74
N GLU A 563 -22.44 -23.71 -29.73
CA GLU A 563 -23.13 -22.63 -30.46
C GLU A 563 -24.32 -22.01 -29.69
N LEU A 564 -24.81 -22.68 -28.62
CA LEU A 564 -25.93 -22.18 -27.80
C LEU A 564 -25.47 -21.31 -26.62
N VAL A 565 -24.17 -21.22 -26.36
CA VAL A 565 -23.60 -20.50 -25.21
C VAL A 565 -23.14 -19.12 -25.65
N SER A 566 -24.07 -18.16 -25.72
CA SER A 566 -23.76 -16.73 -25.83
C SER A 566 -24.05 -16.06 -24.49
N ASP A 567 -23.17 -15.16 -24.04
CA ASP A 567 -23.22 -14.46 -22.74
C ASP A 567 -24.47 -13.56 -22.51
N LYS A 568 -25.46 -13.62 -23.42
CA LYS A 568 -26.73 -12.87 -23.37
C LYS A 568 -27.94 -13.73 -23.73
N ASP A 569 -27.92 -15.00 -23.37
CA ASP A 569 -29.11 -15.83 -23.50
C ASP A 569 -30.18 -15.41 -22.47
N GLU A 570 -31.46 -15.55 -22.81
CA GLU A 570 -32.60 -15.24 -21.92
C GLU A 570 -32.57 -16.10 -20.65
N ASN A 571 -31.86 -17.23 -20.72
CA ASN A 571 -31.62 -18.20 -19.64
C ASN A 571 -30.22 -18.13 -19.03
N SER A 572 -29.42 -17.09 -19.30
CA SER A 572 -28.11 -16.96 -18.64
C SER A 572 -28.28 -16.77 -17.13
N PRO A 573 -27.31 -17.22 -16.31
CA PRO A 573 -27.39 -17.05 -14.86
C PRO A 573 -27.57 -15.59 -14.42
N GLU A 574 -26.90 -14.66 -15.11
CA GLU A 574 -27.00 -13.22 -14.89
C GLU A 574 -28.39 -12.68 -15.28
N SER A 575 -28.93 -13.06 -16.45
CA SER A 575 -30.28 -12.64 -16.88
C SER A 575 -31.36 -13.15 -15.92
N LEU A 576 -31.24 -14.41 -15.49
CA LEU A 576 -32.17 -15.02 -14.53
C LEU A 576 -32.04 -14.40 -13.13
N TYR A 577 -30.82 -14.02 -12.72
CA TYR A 577 -30.60 -13.26 -11.50
C TYR A 577 -31.25 -11.87 -11.58
N GLU A 578 -31.09 -11.15 -12.69
CA GLU A 578 -31.75 -9.86 -12.89
C GLU A 578 -33.28 -9.99 -12.87
N ALA A 579 -33.83 -11.03 -13.49
CA ALA A 579 -35.26 -11.33 -13.43
C ALA A 579 -35.74 -11.60 -11.99
N LEU A 580 -34.97 -12.36 -11.20
CA LEU A 580 -35.27 -12.59 -9.78
C LEU A 580 -35.15 -11.32 -8.95
N TYR A 581 -34.17 -10.47 -9.24
CA TYR A 581 -33.99 -9.19 -8.57
C TYR A 581 -35.19 -8.28 -8.81
N ASN A 582 -35.68 -8.21 -10.05
CA ASN A 582 -36.91 -7.48 -10.38
C ASN A 582 -38.14 -8.02 -9.63
N LEU A 583 -38.26 -9.33 -9.46
CA LEU A 583 -39.32 -9.95 -8.65
C LEU A 583 -39.16 -9.62 -7.14
N HIS A 584 -37.92 -9.53 -6.66
CA HIS A 584 -37.61 -9.12 -5.29
C HIS A 584 -38.02 -7.66 -5.04
N GLU A 585 -37.74 -6.75 -5.97
CA GLU A 585 -38.19 -5.34 -5.89
C GLU A 585 -39.72 -5.22 -5.92
N GLN A 586 -40.40 -6.08 -6.68
CA GLN A 586 -41.87 -6.19 -6.70
C GLN A 586 -42.48 -6.85 -5.45
N GLN A 587 -41.67 -7.18 -4.43
CA GLN A 587 -42.07 -7.85 -3.19
C GLN A 587 -42.68 -9.26 -3.38
N LYS A 588 -42.40 -9.93 -4.51
CA LYS A 588 -42.85 -11.30 -4.77
C LYS A 588 -41.91 -12.33 -4.14
N TYR A 589 -41.70 -12.22 -2.82
CA TYR A 589 -40.65 -12.95 -2.11
C TYR A 589 -40.80 -14.49 -2.16
N ALA A 590 -42.03 -15.01 -2.10
CA ALA A 590 -42.26 -16.45 -2.19
C ALA A 590 -41.79 -17.04 -3.54
N GLU A 591 -42.04 -16.32 -4.63
CA GLU A 591 -41.61 -16.73 -5.98
C GLU A 591 -40.09 -16.63 -6.11
N VAL A 592 -39.48 -15.58 -5.55
CA VAL A 592 -38.01 -15.43 -5.50
C VAL A 592 -37.37 -16.59 -4.76
N ILE A 593 -37.88 -16.97 -3.57
CA ILE A 593 -37.31 -18.07 -2.78
C ILE A 593 -37.41 -19.38 -3.56
N SER A 594 -38.58 -19.73 -4.09
CA SER A 594 -38.78 -20.98 -4.84
C SER A 594 -37.88 -21.04 -6.08
N LYS A 595 -37.86 -19.99 -6.90
CA LYS A 595 -37.04 -19.96 -8.12
C LYS A 595 -35.55 -19.90 -7.81
N SER A 596 -35.14 -19.20 -6.75
CA SER A 596 -33.77 -19.22 -6.27
C SER A 596 -33.35 -20.63 -5.88
N GLU A 597 -34.17 -21.39 -5.14
CA GLU A 597 -33.87 -22.79 -4.80
C GLU A 597 -33.71 -23.67 -6.04
N ASP A 598 -34.57 -23.50 -7.04
CA ASP A 598 -34.47 -24.23 -8.30
C ASP A 598 -33.19 -23.85 -9.07
N TYR A 599 -32.84 -22.56 -9.12
CA TYR A 599 -31.64 -22.07 -9.80
C TYR A 599 -30.36 -22.45 -9.08
N ILE A 600 -30.36 -22.47 -7.74
CA ILE A 600 -29.21 -22.93 -6.95
C ILE A 600 -28.93 -24.41 -7.25
N LYS A 601 -29.97 -25.25 -7.36
CA LYS A 601 -29.81 -26.65 -7.79
C LYS A 601 -29.34 -26.77 -9.23
N ARG A 602 -29.86 -25.92 -10.12
CA ARG A 602 -29.54 -25.93 -11.56
C ARG A 602 -28.12 -25.44 -11.87
N PHE A 603 -27.61 -24.48 -11.11
CA PHE A 603 -26.33 -23.82 -11.36
C PHE A 603 -25.24 -24.30 -10.40
N ASP A 604 -25.34 -25.54 -9.90
CA ASP A 604 -24.37 -26.08 -8.96
C ASP A 604 -22.93 -26.05 -9.52
N GLY A 605 -21.97 -25.63 -8.70
CA GLY A 605 -20.59 -25.35 -9.08
C GLY A 605 -20.30 -24.01 -9.78
N GLU A 606 -21.29 -23.15 -10.05
CA GLU A 606 -21.08 -21.86 -10.73
C GLU A 606 -20.83 -20.67 -9.79
N PRO A 607 -20.10 -19.63 -10.25
CA PRO A 607 -19.80 -18.45 -9.43
C PRO A 607 -21.03 -17.60 -9.08
N ILE A 608 -22.18 -17.82 -9.72
CA ILE A 608 -23.43 -17.10 -9.46
C ILE A 608 -24.14 -17.55 -8.16
N ILE A 609 -23.86 -18.77 -7.68
CA ILE A 609 -24.59 -19.38 -6.56
C ILE A 609 -24.57 -18.51 -5.29
N PRO A 610 -23.43 -17.96 -4.84
CA PRO A 610 -23.40 -17.11 -3.65
C PRO A 610 -24.32 -15.89 -3.76
N LYS A 611 -24.48 -15.32 -4.97
CA LYS A 611 -25.40 -14.21 -5.22
C LYS A 611 -26.86 -14.64 -5.11
N LEU A 612 -27.21 -15.81 -5.67
CA LEU A 612 -28.55 -16.38 -5.57
C LEU A 612 -28.90 -16.75 -4.13
N GLU A 613 -27.96 -17.32 -3.37
CA GLU A 613 -28.12 -17.63 -1.96
C GLU A 613 -28.31 -16.38 -1.10
N LEU A 614 -27.55 -15.30 -1.37
CA LEU A 614 -27.74 -14.02 -0.68
C LEU A 614 -29.11 -13.40 -0.98
N LEU A 615 -29.56 -13.45 -2.24
CA LEU A 615 -30.88 -12.96 -2.64
C LEU A 615 -32.00 -13.78 -1.99
N LYS A 616 -31.86 -15.12 -1.96
CA LYS A 616 -32.76 -16.05 -1.27
C LYS A 616 -32.84 -15.73 0.22
N ALA A 617 -31.70 -15.60 0.89
CA ALA A 617 -31.64 -15.26 2.32
C ALA A 617 -32.33 -13.92 2.60
N THR A 618 -32.11 -12.91 1.75
CA THR A 618 -32.72 -11.59 1.88
C THR A 618 -34.24 -11.64 1.67
N ALA A 619 -34.72 -12.35 0.65
CA ALA A 619 -36.15 -12.55 0.37
C ALA A 619 -36.84 -13.34 1.50
N ASN A 620 -36.19 -14.39 2.00
CA ASN A 620 -36.67 -15.21 3.11
C ASN A 620 -36.74 -14.39 4.41
N GLY A 621 -35.75 -13.54 4.68
CA GLY A 621 -35.78 -12.60 5.78
C GLY A 621 -36.94 -11.60 5.71
N ARG A 622 -37.23 -11.07 4.52
CA ARG A 622 -38.38 -10.17 4.31
C ARG A 622 -39.73 -10.86 4.52
N LEU A 623 -39.83 -12.14 4.18
CA LEU A 623 -41.07 -12.91 4.26
C LEU A 623 -41.32 -13.50 5.65
N ASN A 624 -40.30 -14.15 6.24
CA ASN A 624 -40.41 -14.96 7.44
C ASN A 624 -39.75 -14.32 8.68
N GLY A 625 -39.01 -13.21 8.53
CA GLY A 625 -38.49 -12.41 9.63
C GLY A 625 -37.00 -12.64 9.96
N PHE A 626 -36.58 -12.05 11.08
CA PHE A 626 -35.18 -11.95 11.52
C PHE A 626 -34.47 -13.30 11.65
N GLU A 627 -35.09 -14.30 12.26
CA GLU A 627 -34.47 -15.62 12.44
C GLU A 627 -34.21 -16.32 11.10
N ALA A 628 -35.13 -16.22 10.14
CA ALA A 628 -34.94 -16.77 8.80
C ALA A 628 -33.80 -16.05 8.05
N PHE A 629 -33.70 -14.72 8.21
CA PHE A 629 -32.59 -13.94 7.64
C PHE A 629 -31.25 -14.34 8.24
N LYS A 630 -31.17 -14.41 9.58
CA LYS A 630 -29.97 -14.77 10.33
C LYS A 630 -29.46 -16.16 9.93
N THR A 631 -30.35 -17.15 9.87
CA THR A 631 -29.98 -18.51 9.44
C THR A 631 -29.47 -18.53 7.99
N GLY A 632 -30.14 -17.83 7.07
CA GLY A 632 -29.72 -17.77 5.67
C GLY A 632 -28.36 -17.11 5.47
N VAL A 633 -28.10 -16.00 6.17
CA VAL A 633 -26.82 -15.28 6.09
C VAL A 633 -25.69 -16.05 6.77
N ASN A 634 -25.97 -16.71 7.91
CA ASN A 634 -25.00 -17.61 8.57
C ASN A 634 -24.63 -18.80 7.69
N HIS A 635 -25.61 -19.41 7.01
CA HIS A 635 -25.33 -20.48 6.06
C HIS A 635 -24.42 -19.98 4.92
N LEU A 636 -24.74 -18.81 4.34
CA LEU A 636 -23.92 -18.22 3.28
C LEU A 636 -22.49 -17.89 3.74
N SER A 637 -22.31 -17.36 4.96
CA SER A 637 -20.99 -17.03 5.48
C SER A 637 -20.11 -18.26 5.73
N VAL A 638 -20.72 -19.38 6.16
CA VAL A 638 -20.00 -20.64 6.41
C VAL A 638 -19.72 -21.36 5.10
N THR A 639 -20.72 -21.52 4.25
CA THR A 639 -20.62 -22.31 3.02
C THR A 639 -19.78 -21.62 1.94
N TYR A 640 -19.76 -20.27 1.90
CA TYR A 640 -19.09 -19.49 0.84
C TYR A 640 -18.13 -18.41 1.37
N ALA A 641 -17.45 -18.67 2.50
CA ALA A 641 -16.59 -17.71 3.22
C ALA A 641 -15.60 -16.93 2.33
N ASN A 642 -15.08 -17.56 1.27
CA ASN A 642 -14.05 -16.99 0.39
C ASN A 642 -14.59 -16.11 -0.74
N THR A 643 -15.91 -16.08 -0.94
CA THR A 643 -16.57 -15.29 -2.01
C THR A 643 -16.86 -13.86 -1.56
N ASN A 644 -17.05 -12.93 -2.50
CA ASN A 644 -17.41 -11.55 -2.16
C ASN A 644 -18.73 -11.48 -1.38
N GLU A 645 -19.68 -12.32 -1.76
CA GLU A 645 -21.00 -12.45 -1.14
C GLU A 645 -20.92 -13.11 0.24
N GLY A 646 -20.02 -14.08 0.45
CA GLY A 646 -19.71 -14.64 1.77
C GLY A 646 -19.05 -13.64 2.71
N LYS A 647 -18.09 -12.83 2.21
CA LYS A 647 -17.52 -11.70 2.95
C LYS A 647 -18.58 -10.66 3.29
N GLN A 648 -19.50 -10.39 2.36
CA GLN A 648 -20.66 -9.52 2.60
C GLN A 648 -21.60 -10.11 3.66
N ALA A 649 -21.86 -11.42 3.64
CA ALA A 649 -22.64 -12.11 4.65
C ALA A 649 -21.99 -11.98 6.04
N GLN A 650 -20.67 -12.17 6.14
CA GLN A 650 -19.92 -11.97 7.38
C GLN A 650 -20.05 -10.52 7.90
N LYS A 651 -20.00 -9.54 6.99
CA LYS A 651 -20.21 -8.14 7.35
C LYS A 651 -21.63 -7.88 7.86
N ILE A 652 -22.64 -8.48 7.24
CA ILE A 652 -24.04 -8.40 7.69
C ILE A 652 -24.17 -9.00 9.11
N ILE A 653 -23.54 -10.14 9.38
CA ILE A 653 -23.56 -10.79 10.70
C ILE A 653 -22.92 -9.91 11.77
N ASN A 654 -21.77 -9.31 11.48
CA ASN A 654 -21.00 -8.55 12.47
C ASN A 654 -21.55 -7.13 12.70
N GLU A 655 -22.06 -6.47 11.65
CA GLU A 655 -22.42 -5.05 11.72
C GLU A 655 -23.92 -4.78 11.70
N VAL A 656 -24.70 -5.61 11.00
CA VAL A 656 -26.12 -5.34 10.71
C VAL A 656 -27.03 -6.10 11.67
N LEU A 657 -26.85 -7.42 11.81
CA LEU A 657 -27.69 -8.25 12.69
C LEU A 657 -27.74 -7.72 14.14
N PRO A 658 -26.64 -7.30 14.79
CA PRO A 658 -26.69 -6.80 16.16
C PRO A 658 -27.52 -5.52 16.30
N LYS A 659 -27.54 -4.67 15.27
CA LYS A 659 -28.30 -3.40 15.29
C LYS A 659 -29.80 -3.58 15.15
N ILE A 660 -30.22 -4.68 14.51
CA ILE A 660 -31.64 -4.98 14.26
C ILE A 660 -32.17 -6.13 15.13
N ALA A 661 -31.33 -6.70 15.99
CA ALA A 661 -31.70 -7.80 16.89
C ALA A 661 -32.69 -7.38 17.97
N ASN A 662 -32.74 -6.10 18.33
CA ASN A 662 -33.65 -5.62 19.36
C ASN A 662 -35.12 -5.76 18.91
N THR A 663 -35.91 -6.42 19.74
CA THR A 663 -37.35 -6.65 19.58
C THR A 663 -38.22 -5.64 20.33
N ASP A 664 -37.62 -4.82 21.19
CA ASP A 664 -38.32 -3.90 22.08
C ASP A 664 -39.03 -2.80 21.29
N PHE A 665 -40.25 -2.48 21.71
CA PHE A 665 -41.00 -1.37 21.16
C PHE A 665 -40.63 -0.08 21.89
N VAL A 666 -40.45 0.99 21.12
CA VAL A 666 -40.11 2.31 21.64
C VAL A 666 -41.39 3.05 22.00
N GLU A 667 -41.51 3.48 23.25
CA GLU A 667 -42.53 4.44 23.68
C GLU A 667 -42.20 5.84 23.14
N ALA A 668 -43.22 6.54 22.66
CA ALA A 668 -43.05 7.85 22.07
C ALA A 668 -42.73 8.91 23.15
N ILE A 669 -41.45 9.29 23.26
CA ILE A 669 -41.05 10.47 24.04
C ILE A 669 -41.17 11.70 23.13
N ASP A 670 -41.80 12.77 23.63
CA ASP A 670 -42.17 14.02 22.94
C ASP A 670 -41.02 14.77 22.20
N SER A 671 -39.77 14.29 22.26
CA SER A 671 -38.58 15.00 21.80
C SER A 671 -37.99 14.54 20.46
N VAL A 672 -38.55 13.50 19.80
CA VAL A 672 -38.06 13.06 18.48
C VAL A 672 -39.19 13.11 17.45
N THR A 673 -38.89 13.62 16.25
CA THR A 673 -39.81 13.69 15.09
C THR A 673 -40.26 12.28 14.64
N THR A 674 -41.18 11.69 15.38
CA THR A 674 -41.72 10.36 15.14
C THR A 674 -42.88 10.46 14.14
N HIS A 675 -42.72 9.82 12.98
CA HIS A 675 -43.79 9.71 12.00
C HIS A 675 -44.64 8.49 12.34
N TYR A 676 -45.96 8.64 12.26
CA TYR A 676 -46.93 7.59 12.54
C TYR A 676 -47.55 7.07 11.25
N LYS A 677 -47.86 5.77 11.26
CA LYS A 677 -48.50 5.07 10.15
C LYS A 677 -49.85 4.55 10.61
N VAL A 678 -50.84 4.67 9.73
CA VAL A 678 -52.13 3.99 9.88
C VAL A 678 -52.09 2.73 9.04
N VAL A 679 -52.35 1.58 9.67
CA VAL A 679 -52.18 0.27 9.06
C VAL A 679 -53.52 -0.43 8.91
N PHE A 680 -53.88 -0.78 7.67
CA PHE A 680 -55.02 -1.64 7.37
C PHE A 680 -54.52 -3.06 7.05
N GLN A 681 -54.98 -4.04 7.80
CA GLN A 681 -54.57 -5.43 7.64
C GLN A 681 -55.48 -6.18 6.68
N PHE A 682 -54.90 -6.84 5.68
CA PHE A 682 -55.61 -7.72 4.75
C PHE A 682 -55.08 -9.15 4.90
N LYS A 683 -56.01 -10.10 5.01
CA LYS A 683 -55.65 -11.53 4.92
C LYS A 683 -55.43 -11.89 3.45
N ASP A 684 -54.64 -12.94 3.17
CA ASP A 684 -54.34 -13.37 1.80
C ASP A 684 -55.61 -13.73 1.00
N THR A 685 -56.67 -14.22 1.66
CA THR A 685 -57.99 -14.45 1.04
C THR A 685 -58.66 -13.18 0.51
N GLU A 686 -58.25 -11.99 0.99
CA GLU A 686 -58.77 -10.69 0.57
C GLU A 686 -57.83 -9.98 -0.42
N ARG A 687 -56.76 -10.63 -0.89
CA ARG A 687 -55.70 -10.00 -1.69
C ARG A 687 -56.22 -9.33 -2.96
N ASN A 688 -57.25 -9.89 -3.59
CA ASN A 688 -57.89 -9.32 -4.78
C ASN A 688 -58.62 -7.99 -4.50
N ASN A 689 -58.95 -7.70 -3.24
CA ASN A 689 -59.63 -6.47 -2.84
C ASN A 689 -58.64 -5.32 -2.54
N ILE A 690 -57.35 -5.62 -2.35
CA ILE A 690 -56.31 -4.64 -2.00
C ILE A 690 -56.16 -3.55 -3.07
N PRO A 691 -56.10 -3.83 -4.39
CA PRO A 691 -55.95 -2.79 -5.40
C PRO A 691 -57.14 -1.82 -5.44
N THR A 692 -58.36 -2.34 -5.28
CA THR A 692 -59.59 -1.54 -5.25
C THR A 692 -59.60 -0.64 -4.01
N PHE A 693 -59.32 -1.22 -2.83
CA PHE A 693 -59.23 -0.46 -1.59
C PHE A 693 -58.13 0.60 -1.64
N LYS A 694 -56.96 0.29 -2.20
CA LYS A 694 -55.85 1.24 -2.36
C LYS A 694 -56.25 2.42 -3.25
N LYS A 695 -56.92 2.17 -4.38
CA LYS A 695 -57.40 3.23 -5.28
C LYS A 695 -58.38 4.16 -4.57
N GLU A 696 -59.31 3.60 -3.80
CA GLU A 696 -60.26 4.38 -3.00
C GLU A 696 -59.54 5.19 -1.91
N LEU A 697 -58.61 4.56 -1.19
CA LEU A 697 -57.78 5.21 -0.17
C LEU A 697 -56.98 6.37 -0.77
N ASP A 698 -56.30 6.16 -1.91
CA ASP A 698 -55.55 7.21 -2.61
C ASP A 698 -56.44 8.39 -3.04
N SER A 699 -57.66 8.12 -3.50
CA SER A 699 -58.63 9.18 -3.81
C SER A 699 -59.01 9.99 -2.58
N VAL A 700 -59.23 9.31 -1.45
CA VAL A 700 -59.63 9.92 -0.19
C VAL A 700 -58.48 10.73 0.43
N LEU A 701 -57.26 10.22 0.38
CA LEU A 701 -56.07 10.90 0.92
C LEU A 701 -55.76 12.21 0.17
N LYS A 702 -56.03 12.29 -1.13
CA LYS A 702 -55.83 13.52 -1.93
C LYS A 702 -56.73 14.68 -1.52
N GLU A 703 -57.89 14.40 -0.91
CA GLU A 703 -58.83 15.44 -0.46
C GLU A 703 -58.42 16.06 0.89
N VAL A 704 -57.45 15.47 1.60
CA VAL A 704 -56.94 15.98 2.88
C VAL A 704 -55.97 17.14 2.64
N LYS A 705 -56.39 18.38 2.88
CA LYS A 705 -55.61 19.59 2.54
C LYS A 705 -54.44 19.89 3.50
N TYR A 706 -54.55 19.51 4.77
CA TYR A 706 -53.60 19.92 5.83
C TYR A 706 -52.39 18.98 5.98
N TYR A 707 -52.43 17.79 5.38
CA TYR A 707 -51.36 16.79 5.44
C TYR A 707 -51.02 16.28 4.04
N ARG A 708 -49.72 16.09 3.76
CA ARG A 708 -49.27 15.38 2.54
C ARG A 708 -49.25 13.88 2.82
N LEU A 709 -50.38 13.23 2.58
CA LEU A 709 -50.55 11.80 2.82
C LEU A 709 -50.34 10.98 1.55
N SER A 710 -49.78 9.78 1.71
CA SER A 710 -49.60 8.80 0.63
C SER A 710 -49.91 7.39 1.13
N SER A 711 -50.21 6.46 0.22
CA SER A 711 -50.41 5.06 0.59
C SER A 711 -49.41 4.10 -0.06
N SER A 712 -49.00 3.07 0.68
CA SER A 712 -48.22 1.94 0.17
C SER A 712 -48.89 0.61 0.50
N VAL A 713 -48.48 -0.43 -0.23
CA VAL A 713 -48.85 -1.82 0.05
C VAL A 713 -47.56 -2.55 0.38
N ASP A 714 -47.52 -3.15 1.56
CA ASP A 714 -46.34 -3.84 2.05
C ASP A 714 -46.75 -5.27 2.44
N LEU A 715 -46.06 -6.29 1.90
CA LEU A 715 -46.26 -7.67 2.32
C LEU A 715 -45.69 -7.87 3.74
N TYR A 716 -46.51 -8.37 4.67
CA TYR A 716 -46.07 -8.60 6.05
C TYR A 716 -45.56 -10.03 6.25
N ASN A 717 -46.38 -11.02 5.93
CA ASN A 717 -46.04 -12.44 5.97
C ASN A 717 -46.88 -13.17 4.88
N PRO A 718 -46.71 -14.49 4.65
CA PRO A 718 -47.43 -15.18 3.57
C PRO A 718 -48.95 -15.03 3.64
N GLN A 719 -49.52 -14.78 4.83
CA GLN A 719 -50.96 -14.73 5.08
C GLN A 719 -51.50 -13.29 5.22
N THR A 720 -50.63 -12.29 5.31
CA THR A 720 -51.00 -10.92 5.71
C THR A 720 -50.30 -9.88 4.84
N THR A 721 -51.08 -8.95 4.30
CA THR A 721 -50.59 -7.77 3.59
C THR A 721 -51.11 -6.51 4.28
N PHE A 722 -50.29 -5.48 4.37
CA PHE A 722 -50.67 -4.19 4.92
C PHE A 722 -50.91 -3.16 3.82
N VAL A 723 -51.95 -2.36 3.99
CA VAL A 723 -52.10 -1.08 3.27
C VAL A 723 -51.87 0.04 4.28
N LEU A 724 -50.89 0.89 4.00
CA LEU A 724 -50.38 1.88 4.95
C LEU A 724 -50.71 3.28 4.49
N VAL A 725 -50.98 4.18 5.44
CA VAL A 725 -50.99 5.63 5.21
C VAL A 725 -49.76 6.24 5.86
N HIS A 726 -49.01 7.01 5.08
CA HIS A 726 -47.81 7.73 5.50
C HIS A 726 -48.09 9.24 5.60
N GLY A 727 -47.22 9.97 6.30
CA GLY A 727 -47.22 11.43 6.33
C GLY A 727 -47.85 12.06 7.59
N ILE A 728 -48.22 11.25 8.59
CA ILE A 728 -48.76 11.72 9.87
C ILE A 728 -47.60 11.88 10.88
N LYS A 729 -47.54 13.02 11.57
CA LYS A 729 -46.46 13.34 12.53
C LYS A 729 -46.88 13.30 13.99
N ASN A 730 -48.18 13.18 14.27
CA ASN A 730 -48.73 13.23 15.61
C ASN A 730 -49.57 11.97 15.86
N GLU A 731 -49.33 11.32 17.00
CA GLU A 731 -49.98 10.07 17.37
C GLU A 731 -51.49 10.23 17.55
N ALA A 732 -51.93 11.28 18.24
CA ALA A 732 -53.36 11.56 18.47
C ALA A 732 -54.09 11.78 17.13
N VAL A 733 -53.43 12.44 16.18
CA VAL A 733 -53.95 12.61 14.80
C VAL A 733 -54.03 11.27 14.06
N ALA A 734 -53.04 10.39 14.23
CA ALA A 734 -53.10 9.06 13.63
C ALA A 734 -54.20 8.18 14.26
N LYS A 735 -54.36 8.22 15.59
CA LYS A 735 -55.44 7.51 16.33
C LYS A 735 -56.82 8.00 15.91
N THR A 736 -56.94 9.28 15.59
CA THR A 736 -58.16 9.91 15.09
C THR A 736 -58.22 10.04 13.57
N PHE A 737 -57.49 9.21 12.81
CA PHE A 737 -57.39 9.31 11.34
C PHE A 737 -58.73 9.44 10.61
N LYS A 738 -59.78 8.74 11.06
CA LYS A 738 -61.14 8.86 10.48
C LYS A 738 -61.71 10.28 10.54
N GLN A 739 -61.31 11.11 11.52
CA GLN A 739 -61.74 12.50 11.65
C GLN A 739 -61.10 13.42 10.60
N LEU A 740 -59.98 13.02 9.98
CA LEU A 740 -59.38 13.74 8.86
C LEU A 740 -60.16 13.59 7.55
N LEU A 741 -61.13 12.65 7.51
CA LEU A 741 -61.93 12.35 6.33
C LEU A 741 -63.29 13.07 6.39
N THR A 742 -63.80 13.51 5.25
CA THR A 742 -65.18 14.04 5.15
C THR A 742 -66.21 12.96 5.48
N ASP A 743 -67.41 13.33 5.92
CA ASP A 743 -68.45 12.35 6.30
C ASP A 743 -68.86 11.43 5.13
N LYS A 744 -68.75 11.92 3.89
CA LYS A 744 -68.92 11.12 2.67
C LYS A 744 -67.80 10.10 2.49
N ASN A 745 -66.54 10.45 2.82
CA ASN A 745 -65.38 9.58 2.66
C ASN A 745 -65.18 8.60 3.82
N LYS A 746 -65.66 8.93 5.04
CA LYS A 746 -65.71 7.99 6.17
C LYS A 746 -66.49 6.72 5.83
N LYS A 747 -67.53 6.84 5.00
CA LYS A 747 -68.34 5.69 4.53
C LYS A 747 -67.62 4.80 3.51
N LYS A 748 -66.53 5.27 2.89
CA LYS A 748 -65.73 4.49 1.93
C LYS A 748 -64.64 3.66 2.61
N ILE A 749 -64.11 4.12 3.75
CA ILE A 749 -63.02 3.43 4.49
C ILE A 749 -63.59 2.78 5.77
N ILE A 750 -64.23 1.62 5.60
CA ILE A 750 -64.94 0.91 6.69
C ILE A 750 -63.98 0.00 7.49
N LYS A 751 -62.90 -0.48 6.86
CA LYS A 751 -61.99 -1.49 7.43
C LYS A 751 -61.32 -0.99 8.73
N PRO A 752 -61.18 -1.84 9.76
CA PRO A 752 -60.45 -1.48 10.97
C PRO A 752 -58.98 -1.19 10.67
N PHE A 753 -58.39 -0.29 11.46
CA PHE A 753 -56.98 0.06 11.38
C PHE A 753 -56.39 0.15 12.78
N PHE A 754 -55.07 0.00 12.85
CA PHE A 754 -54.29 0.35 14.04
C PHE A 754 -53.23 1.39 13.67
N VAL A 755 -52.66 2.02 14.69
CA VAL A 755 -51.65 3.06 14.54
C VAL A 755 -50.34 2.54 15.08
N ILE A 756 -49.25 2.87 14.41
CA ILE A 756 -47.91 2.47 14.83
C ILE A 756 -46.90 3.55 14.47
N SER A 757 -45.89 3.77 15.32
CA SER A 757 -44.77 4.64 14.99
C SER A 757 -43.94 4.02 13.86
N SER A 758 -43.23 4.84 13.08
CA SER A 758 -42.36 4.34 12.01
C SER A 758 -41.24 3.43 12.55
N ALA A 759 -40.76 3.69 13.77
CA ALA A 759 -39.76 2.87 14.45
C ALA A 759 -40.35 1.50 14.82
N ASN A 760 -41.50 1.45 15.50
CA ASN A 760 -42.15 0.20 15.88
C ASN A 760 -42.64 -0.58 14.65
N TYR A 761 -43.02 0.13 13.57
CA TYR A 761 -43.36 -0.49 12.29
C TYR A 761 -42.18 -1.24 11.68
N GLN A 762 -40.97 -0.67 11.77
CA GLN A 762 -39.75 -1.34 11.35
C GLN A 762 -39.49 -2.58 12.19
N THR A 763 -39.66 -2.51 13.52
CA THR A 763 -39.50 -3.65 14.43
C THR A 763 -40.46 -4.79 14.07
N ILE A 764 -41.75 -4.51 13.88
CA ILE A 764 -42.71 -5.58 13.52
C ILE A 764 -42.42 -6.18 12.15
N GLN A 765 -41.92 -5.40 11.19
CA GLN A 765 -41.58 -5.88 9.86
C GLN A 765 -40.33 -6.78 9.86
N ILE A 766 -39.38 -6.50 10.75
CA ILE A 766 -38.16 -7.31 10.92
C ILE A 766 -38.47 -8.60 11.68
N HIS A 767 -39.18 -8.51 12.80
CA HIS A 767 -39.36 -9.65 13.72
C HIS A 767 -40.66 -10.42 13.54
N LYS A 768 -41.57 -9.93 12.70
CA LYS A 768 -42.90 -10.53 12.46
C LYS A 768 -43.72 -10.73 13.75
N ASN A 769 -43.52 -9.86 14.75
CA ASN A 769 -44.12 -9.92 16.09
C ASN A 769 -45.34 -8.99 16.27
N LEU A 770 -46.21 -8.85 15.26
CA LEU A 770 -47.39 -7.95 15.30
C LEU A 770 -48.29 -8.24 16.50
N GLU A 771 -48.52 -9.50 16.84
CA GLU A 771 -49.40 -9.86 17.97
C GLU A 771 -48.85 -9.34 19.32
N ALA A 772 -47.53 -9.32 19.48
CA ALA A 772 -46.88 -8.77 20.68
C ALA A 772 -47.07 -7.25 20.79
N TYR A 773 -47.14 -6.54 19.65
CA TYR A 773 -47.41 -5.10 19.60
C TYR A 773 -48.88 -4.76 19.87
N LEU A 774 -49.80 -5.63 19.45
CA LEU A 774 -51.24 -5.44 19.64
C LEU A 774 -51.73 -5.88 21.03
N ASN A 775 -50.87 -6.51 21.83
CA ASN A 775 -51.21 -6.94 23.18
C ASN A 775 -51.26 -5.73 24.14
N PRO A 776 -52.38 -5.47 24.82
CA PRO A 776 -52.57 -4.29 25.69
C PRO A 776 -51.62 -4.21 26.90
N ASN A 777 -50.91 -5.30 27.25
CA ASN A 777 -49.90 -5.28 28.32
C ASN A 777 -48.51 -4.76 27.88
N ASN A 778 -48.31 -4.53 26.57
CA ASN A 778 -47.05 -4.06 25.97
C ASN A 778 -47.19 -2.66 25.32
N GLN A 779 -48.32 -1.96 25.53
CA GLN A 779 -48.61 -0.64 24.96
C GLN A 779 -48.59 0.48 25.98
#